data_AF-A0A523PJY1-F1
#
_entry.id   AF-A0A523PJY1-F1
#
_cell.length_a   1.000
_cell.length_b   1.000
_cell.length_c   1.000
_cell.angle_alpha   90.00
_cell.angle_beta   90.00
_cell.angle_gamma   90.00
#
_symmetry.space_group_name_H-M   'P 1'
#
loop_
_entity.id
_entity.type
_entity.pdbx_description
1 polymer ?
#
loop_
_entity_poly.entity_id
_entity_poly.type
_entity_poly.pdbx_seq_one_letter_code
_entity_poly.pdbx_strand_id
1 'polypeptide(L)'
;MIITRTLQLALATVSALIIVMAQANDVGIAALLRSAIDVACTSSQSDLAQMANRLGNANGVEEKLIKVRGVTIGWQRRFTRADGSEIRLQAVAPTGRPQRFSAEYWTPIAGVIRPIMTAVTDAECAIQLGRRLLYDDTTDAAITLEHLDATLVPTGITEPLNPAIPPGDDEGGVLVAMVDAGVNYLLPAIAQRLARAGDGTILGYDYWDLDHRPFDANPARSPFFPQRHGTRTASLLLREAPQARLVPYRYPRPDMRRMTDLVRDAATKGISIVNLSLGSNKKDDWEAFAQVAKEYSEILFVVSAGNNGRDIDARPVYPAVLPLDNIITVTSSEIDGQLAPGSNHGQTSVDLLVPAERLSVTSFEGHSMRVSGSSYAAARISAMAARLLAKNPTWRAPELKTAILARAIRPISNHKIYVAQGFIPDPQTAEQRSPVPRDVELKEIDSRELTATNLYNGHQSKDIFTHELILTLVYFERTSWDFVRLEHALKHAAKILRQCSIYMPRADLHMLRGPEMFLYFTESNAKQLASRLSFRRPTIYFVRDSLKADAYEAEAIARGNSATRPILTNTVWMTEGISNAGIGLAHEIVHLLMDSGEHVDFPQNVMRADTSPENIRFTDTQCETMRRVGMEGELLKPLS
;
A
#
# COMPACT_ATOMS: atom_id res chain seq x y z
N MET A 1 1.78 5.46 67.42
CA MET A 1 2.96 5.48 66.52
C MET A 1 3.51 4.08 66.21
N ILE A 2 3.37 3.08 67.09
CA ILE A 2 3.79 1.69 66.82
C ILE A 2 2.80 0.97 65.90
N ILE A 3 1.48 1.14 66.10
CA ILE A 3 0.42 0.47 65.30
C ILE A 3 0.44 0.90 63.82
N THR A 4 0.81 2.16 63.52
CA THR A 4 0.90 2.69 62.15
C THR A 4 2.08 2.12 61.36
N ARG A 5 3.20 1.81 62.04
CA ARG A 5 4.37 1.15 61.41
C ARG A 5 4.14 -0.33 61.13
N THR A 6 3.39 -1.03 61.99
CA THR A 6 3.06 -2.45 61.78
C THR A 6 2.10 -2.63 60.61
N LEU A 7 1.14 -1.72 60.42
CA LEU A 7 0.23 -1.72 59.28
C LEU A 7 0.94 -1.41 57.95
N GLN A 8 1.89 -0.47 57.94
CA GLN A 8 2.72 -0.16 56.76
C GLN A 8 3.68 -1.29 56.39
N LEU A 9 4.30 -1.97 57.37
CA LEU A 9 5.12 -3.17 57.09
C LEU A 9 4.26 -4.35 56.61
N ALA A 10 3.05 -4.53 57.15
CA ALA A 10 2.12 -5.56 56.71
C ALA A 10 1.62 -5.32 55.27
N LEU A 11 1.27 -4.09 54.89
CA LEU A 11 0.92 -3.79 53.50
C LEU A 11 2.12 -3.93 52.55
N ALA A 12 3.32 -3.50 52.94
CA ALA A 12 4.51 -3.65 52.09
C ALA A 12 4.95 -5.11 51.90
N THR A 13 4.79 -5.95 52.94
CA THR A 13 5.09 -7.40 52.85
C THR A 13 4.03 -8.15 52.04
N VAL A 14 2.75 -7.79 52.15
CA VAL A 14 1.68 -8.34 51.30
C VAL A 14 1.89 -7.96 49.83
N SER A 15 2.20 -6.70 49.53
CA SER A 15 2.49 -6.27 48.15
C SER A 15 3.75 -6.93 47.58
N ALA A 16 4.81 -7.09 48.38
CA ALA A 16 6.02 -7.80 47.95
C ALA A 16 5.75 -9.30 47.71
N LEU A 17 4.94 -9.95 48.55
CA LEU A 17 4.56 -11.35 48.38
C LEU A 17 3.70 -11.57 47.12
N ILE A 18 2.77 -10.65 46.83
CA ILE A 18 1.95 -10.67 45.60
C ILE A 18 2.84 -10.54 44.36
N ILE A 19 3.83 -9.64 44.37
CA ILE A 19 4.77 -9.47 43.25
C ILE A 19 5.62 -10.73 43.04
N VAL A 20 6.10 -11.35 44.12
CA VAL A 20 6.89 -12.60 44.05
C VAL A 20 6.05 -13.76 43.52
N MET A 21 4.78 -13.89 43.92
CA MET A 21 3.89 -14.94 43.40
C MET A 21 3.51 -14.72 41.92
N ALA A 22 3.31 -13.46 41.50
CA ALA A 22 3.10 -13.13 40.09
C ALA A 22 4.34 -13.49 39.24
N GLN A 23 5.54 -13.12 39.69
CA GLN A 23 6.80 -13.48 39.02
C GLN A 23 7.06 -14.99 39.00
N ALA A 24 6.71 -15.72 40.06
CA ALA A 24 6.84 -17.18 40.10
C ALA A 24 5.88 -17.87 39.11
N ASN A 25 4.65 -17.35 38.96
CA ASN A 25 3.70 -17.84 37.96
C ASN A 25 4.20 -17.57 36.53
N ASP A 26 4.80 -16.41 36.27
CA ASP A 26 5.38 -16.09 34.95
C ASP A 26 6.52 -17.04 34.58
N VAL A 27 7.42 -17.34 35.52
CA VAL A 27 8.51 -18.31 35.30
C VAL A 27 7.96 -19.69 34.97
N GLY A 28 6.89 -20.10 35.64
CA GLY A 28 6.18 -21.36 35.36
C GLY A 28 5.56 -21.41 33.96
N ILE A 29 4.88 -20.33 33.54
CA ILE A 29 4.26 -20.22 32.21
C ILE A 29 5.34 -20.23 31.11
N ALA A 30 6.43 -19.49 31.30
CA ALA A 30 7.54 -19.47 30.35
C ALA A 30 8.17 -20.86 30.17
N ALA A 31 8.40 -21.59 31.27
CA ALA A 31 8.89 -22.97 31.22
C ALA A 31 7.90 -23.91 30.49
N LEU A 32 6.60 -23.74 30.74
CA LEU A 32 5.55 -24.51 30.05
C LEU A 32 5.54 -24.25 28.54
N LEU A 33 5.63 -22.99 28.11
CA LEU A 33 5.65 -22.65 26.68
C LEU A 33 6.89 -23.20 25.97
N ARG A 34 8.07 -23.17 26.61
CA ARG A 34 9.28 -23.79 26.06
C ARG A 34 9.10 -25.30 25.88
N SER A 35 8.55 -25.99 26.88
CA SER A 35 8.23 -27.41 26.77
C SER A 35 7.19 -27.68 25.67
N ALA A 36 6.19 -26.82 25.54
CA ALA A 36 5.15 -26.98 24.53
C ALA A 36 5.68 -26.79 23.10
N ILE A 37 6.62 -25.87 22.91
CA ILE A 37 7.37 -25.69 21.66
C ILE A 37 8.21 -26.94 21.34
N ASP A 38 8.96 -27.47 22.30
CA ASP A 38 9.73 -28.71 22.10
C ASP A 38 8.82 -29.86 21.62
N VAL A 39 7.65 -30.01 22.25
CA VAL A 39 6.64 -30.97 21.83
C VAL A 39 6.18 -30.70 20.41
N ALA A 40 5.81 -29.46 20.05
CA ALA A 40 5.37 -29.11 18.71
C ALA A 40 6.43 -29.43 17.63
N CYS A 41 7.69 -29.16 17.94
CA CYS A 41 8.82 -29.31 17.04
C CYS A 41 9.23 -30.76 16.81
N THR A 42 9.29 -31.55 17.87
CA THR A 42 9.75 -32.94 17.82
C THR A 42 8.63 -33.93 17.46
N SER A 43 7.37 -33.49 17.50
CA SER A 43 6.18 -34.33 17.30
C SER A 43 5.46 -34.07 15.97
N SER A 44 6.17 -33.63 14.93
CA SER A 44 5.56 -33.26 13.63
C SER A 44 4.74 -34.38 12.98
N GLN A 45 4.95 -35.65 13.37
CA GLN A 45 4.18 -36.82 12.96
C GLN A 45 3.33 -37.47 14.08
N SER A 46 3.43 -36.99 15.32
CA SER A 46 2.68 -37.59 16.43
C SER A 46 1.22 -37.17 16.41
N ASP A 47 0.36 -38.10 16.83
CA ASP A 47 -1.05 -37.83 17.06
C ASP A 47 -1.27 -36.93 18.30
N LEU A 48 -2.51 -36.45 18.45
CA LEU A 48 -2.89 -35.54 19.50
C LEU A 48 -2.69 -36.13 20.92
N ALA A 49 -2.89 -37.44 21.10
CA ALA A 49 -2.78 -38.09 22.41
C ALA A 49 -1.33 -38.18 22.88
N GLN A 50 -0.41 -38.51 21.97
CA GLN A 50 1.03 -38.56 22.25
C GLN A 50 1.57 -37.19 22.66
N MET A 51 1.16 -36.12 21.98
CA MET A 51 1.53 -34.76 22.37
C MET A 51 0.94 -34.39 23.74
N ALA A 52 -0.32 -34.76 23.99
CA ALA A 52 -0.99 -34.41 25.24
C ALA A 52 -0.31 -35.04 26.47
N ASN A 53 0.17 -36.28 26.35
CA ASN A 53 0.98 -36.94 27.40
C ASN A 53 2.27 -36.16 27.69
N ARG A 54 2.96 -35.68 26.65
CA ARG A 54 4.19 -34.88 26.80
C ARG A 54 3.95 -33.48 27.35
N LEU A 55 2.72 -32.96 27.26
CA LEU A 55 2.30 -31.67 27.83
C LEU A 55 1.81 -31.80 29.28
N GLY A 56 2.34 -32.78 30.03
CA GLY A 56 1.98 -33.04 31.42
C GLY A 56 0.63 -33.74 31.57
N ASN A 57 0.35 -34.74 30.73
CA ASN A 57 -0.92 -35.45 30.66
C ASN A 57 -2.13 -34.51 30.50
N ALA A 58 -1.97 -33.53 29.61
CA ALA A 58 -3.09 -32.73 29.15
C ALA A 58 -4.08 -33.60 28.35
N ASN A 59 -5.26 -33.06 28.05
CA ASN A 59 -6.23 -33.67 27.17
C ASN A 59 -6.21 -32.97 25.80
N GLY A 60 -5.97 -33.72 24.73
CA GLY A 60 -6.11 -33.22 23.36
C GLY A 60 -7.58 -32.97 23.03
N VAL A 61 -7.95 -31.73 22.69
CA VAL A 61 -9.35 -31.33 22.49
C VAL A 61 -9.68 -31.09 21.03
N GLU A 62 -8.74 -30.55 20.26
CA GLU A 62 -9.01 -30.12 18.90
C GLU A 62 -7.76 -30.17 18.02
N GLU A 63 -7.96 -30.56 16.76
CA GLU A 63 -6.98 -30.42 15.68
C GLU A 63 -7.63 -29.78 14.46
N LYS A 64 -7.02 -28.72 13.96
CA LYS A 64 -7.49 -27.94 12.82
C LYS A 64 -6.36 -27.73 11.81
N LEU A 65 -6.60 -28.13 10.56
CA LEU A 65 -5.65 -27.85 9.47
C LEU A 65 -5.72 -26.38 9.05
N ILE A 66 -4.57 -25.75 8.89
CA ILE A 66 -4.45 -24.39 8.37
C ILE A 66 -4.42 -24.49 6.85
N LYS A 67 -5.41 -23.89 6.19
CA LYS A 67 -5.50 -23.89 4.72
C LYS A 67 -5.43 -22.47 4.17
N VAL A 68 -4.61 -22.26 3.14
CA VAL A 68 -4.54 -21.02 2.37
C VAL A 68 -4.81 -21.35 0.90
N ARG A 69 -5.85 -20.74 0.32
CA ARG A 69 -6.30 -21.01 -1.06
C ARG A 69 -6.51 -22.50 -1.37
N GLY A 70 -6.99 -23.26 -0.38
CA GLY A 70 -7.25 -24.71 -0.50
C GLY A 70 -6.04 -25.60 -0.19
N VAL A 71 -4.83 -25.06 -0.11
CA VAL A 71 -3.61 -25.80 0.22
C VAL A 71 -3.44 -25.84 1.74
N THR A 72 -3.21 -27.03 2.30
CA THR A 72 -2.85 -27.18 3.72
C THR A 72 -1.42 -26.70 3.92
N ILE A 73 -1.26 -25.68 4.76
CA ILE A 73 0.02 -25.04 5.07
C ILE A 73 0.38 -25.18 6.55
N GLY A 74 -0.22 -26.12 7.28
CA GLY A 74 0.04 -26.29 8.70
C GLY A 74 -1.14 -26.84 9.50
N TRP A 75 -1.01 -26.78 10.81
CA TRP A 75 -2.01 -27.23 11.78
C TRP A 75 -2.05 -26.34 13.02
N GLN A 76 -3.19 -26.36 13.70
CA GLN A 76 -3.42 -25.78 15.01
C GLN A 76 -4.02 -26.87 15.90
N ARG A 77 -3.48 -27.06 17.10
CA ARG A 77 -3.89 -28.09 18.05
C ARG A 77 -4.13 -27.45 19.41
N ARG A 78 -5.19 -27.87 20.10
CA ARG A 78 -5.58 -27.33 21.41
C ARG A 78 -5.62 -28.44 22.46
N PHE A 79 -5.05 -28.15 23.61
CA PHE A 79 -4.94 -29.05 24.75
C PHE A 79 -5.51 -28.36 25.99
N THR A 80 -6.24 -29.09 26.81
CA THR A 80 -6.76 -28.63 28.10
C THR A 80 -6.04 -29.34 29.24
N ARG A 81 -5.78 -28.63 30.33
CA ARG A 81 -5.11 -29.13 31.52
C ARG A 81 -6.11 -29.32 32.66
N ALA A 82 -5.71 -30.04 33.70
CA ALA A 82 -6.58 -30.36 34.84
C ALA A 82 -7.03 -29.13 35.65
N ASP A 83 -6.23 -28.05 35.61
CA ASP A 83 -6.54 -26.74 36.20
C ASP A 83 -7.47 -25.88 35.33
N GLY A 84 -7.93 -26.40 34.18
CA GLY A 84 -8.78 -25.70 33.22
C GLY A 84 -8.02 -24.76 32.27
N SER A 85 -6.69 -24.65 32.40
CA SER A 85 -5.86 -23.89 31.45
C SER A 85 -5.74 -24.62 30.11
N GLU A 86 -5.46 -23.86 29.04
CA GLU A 86 -5.29 -24.37 27.69
C GLU A 86 -3.87 -24.06 27.16
N ILE A 87 -3.32 -25.03 26.42
CA ILE A 87 -2.15 -24.84 25.58
C ILE A 87 -2.62 -24.93 24.13
N ARG A 88 -2.33 -23.90 23.34
CA ARG A 88 -2.61 -23.89 21.90
C ARG A 88 -1.31 -23.90 21.13
N LEU A 89 -1.14 -24.92 20.31
CA LEU A 89 0.03 -25.11 19.46
C LEU A 89 -0.33 -24.85 18.01
N GLN A 90 0.58 -24.23 17.29
CA GLN A 90 0.44 -24.01 15.85
C GLN A 90 1.76 -24.34 15.15
N ALA A 91 1.67 -24.99 14.00
CA ALA A 91 2.78 -25.15 13.08
C ALA A 91 2.39 -24.63 11.70
N VAL A 92 3.26 -23.84 11.07
CA VAL A 92 3.07 -23.31 9.71
C VAL A 92 4.16 -23.87 8.80
N ALA A 93 3.75 -24.58 7.76
CA ALA A 93 4.57 -25.33 6.82
C ALA A 93 4.13 -25.05 5.36
N PRO A 94 4.42 -23.85 4.79
CA PRO A 94 3.95 -23.47 3.46
C PRO A 94 4.49 -24.38 2.33
N THR A 95 5.70 -24.93 2.52
CA THR A 95 6.37 -25.84 1.57
C THR A 95 6.29 -27.31 2.00
N GLY A 96 5.41 -27.64 2.95
CA GLY A 96 5.34 -28.97 3.57
C GLY A 96 6.39 -29.24 4.65
N ARG A 97 7.41 -28.38 4.78
CA ARG A 97 8.32 -28.36 5.95
C ARG A 97 7.91 -27.23 6.90
N PRO A 98 7.73 -27.50 8.21
CA PRO A 98 7.47 -26.45 9.18
C PRO A 98 8.55 -25.38 9.16
N GLN A 99 8.13 -24.13 9.02
CA GLN A 99 9.02 -22.95 9.04
C GLN A 99 8.80 -22.09 10.29
N ARG A 100 7.72 -22.36 11.03
CA ARG A 100 7.36 -21.59 12.22
C ARG A 100 6.49 -22.43 13.14
N PHE A 101 6.80 -22.41 14.43
CA PHE A 101 5.92 -22.93 15.47
C PHE A 101 5.52 -21.80 16.41
N SER A 102 4.36 -21.94 17.04
CA SER A 102 3.99 -21.08 18.16
C SER A 102 3.23 -21.87 19.22
N ALA A 103 3.43 -21.45 20.47
CA ALA A 103 2.70 -21.94 21.62
C ALA A 103 2.06 -20.76 22.34
N GLU A 104 0.79 -20.90 22.70
CA GLU A 104 0.05 -19.94 23.50
C GLU A 104 -0.47 -20.62 24.77
N TYR A 105 -0.40 -19.89 25.89
CA TYR A 105 -0.98 -20.29 27.16
C TYR A 105 -2.20 -19.44 27.46
N TRP A 106 -3.30 -20.12 27.80
CA TRP A 106 -4.58 -19.51 28.15
C TRP A 106 -5.05 -20.05 29.49
N THR A 107 -5.67 -19.24 30.33
CA THR A 107 -6.11 -19.66 31.67
C THR A 107 -7.49 -19.07 32.01
N PRO A 108 -8.30 -19.75 32.83
CA PRO A 108 -9.52 -19.16 33.37
C PRO A 108 -9.20 -17.96 34.26
N ILE A 109 -9.78 -16.79 33.96
CA ILE A 109 -9.84 -15.60 34.81
C ILE A 109 -11.32 -15.23 34.96
N ALA A 110 -11.81 -15.13 36.19
CA ALA A 110 -13.23 -14.88 36.48
C ALA A 110 -14.23 -15.79 35.72
N GLY A 111 -13.85 -17.06 35.49
CA GLY A 111 -14.66 -18.04 34.77
C GLY A 111 -14.61 -17.94 33.23
N VAL A 112 -13.82 -17.03 32.67
CA VAL A 112 -13.61 -16.87 31.23
C VAL A 112 -12.18 -17.26 30.87
N ILE A 113 -11.99 -18.03 29.80
CA ILE A 113 -10.64 -18.40 29.36
C ILE A 113 -9.96 -17.21 28.66
N ARG A 114 -8.81 -16.78 29.18
CA ARG A 114 -8.06 -15.60 28.72
C ARG A 114 -6.67 -15.98 28.20
N PRO A 115 -6.21 -15.37 27.10
CA PRO A 115 -4.84 -15.54 26.60
C PRO A 115 -3.84 -14.80 27.51
N ILE A 116 -2.77 -15.47 27.93
CA ILE A 116 -1.79 -14.84 28.84
C ILE A 116 -0.47 -14.58 28.15
N MET A 117 0.10 -15.60 27.50
CA MET A 117 1.44 -15.52 26.92
C MET A 117 1.55 -16.34 25.64
N THR A 118 2.30 -15.85 24.67
CA THR A 118 2.68 -16.58 23.45
C THR A 118 4.19 -16.60 23.29
N ALA A 119 4.69 -17.68 22.68
CA ALA A 119 6.04 -17.82 22.18
C ALA A 119 6.01 -18.23 20.71
N VAL A 120 6.89 -17.66 19.89
CA VAL A 120 7.00 -17.93 18.44
C VAL A 120 8.43 -18.30 18.10
N THR A 121 8.61 -19.34 17.28
CA THR A 121 9.92 -19.84 16.86
C THR A 121 10.19 -19.64 15.38
N ASP A 122 11.44 -19.85 14.98
CA ASP A 122 11.84 -20.10 13.60
C ASP A 122 11.69 -21.59 13.20
N ALA A 123 12.32 -21.97 12.08
CA ALA A 123 12.31 -23.33 11.52
C ALA A 123 13.21 -24.30 12.34
N GLU A 124 14.22 -23.76 13.01
CA GLU A 124 15.15 -24.46 13.89
C GLU A 124 14.58 -24.62 15.31
N CYS A 125 13.34 -24.19 15.53
CA CYS A 125 12.64 -24.25 16.81
C CYS A 125 13.27 -23.39 17.92
N ALA A 126 14.08 -22.40 17.55
CA ALA A 126 14.56 -21.40 18.47
C ALA A 126 13.48 -20.32 18.66
N ILE A 127 13.17 -19.98 19.92
CA ILE A 127 12.24 -18.89 20.23
C ILE A 127 12.85 -17.57 19.77
N GLN A 128 12.14 -16.89 18.88
CA GLN A 128 12.56 -15.59 18.34
C GLN A 128 11.94 -14.43 19.10
N LEU A 129 10.70 -14.60 19.59
CA LEU A 129 10.01 -13.61 20.41
C LEU A 129 8.91 -14.24 21.26
N GLY A 130 8.56 -13.56 22.34
CA GLY A 130 7.34 -13.81 23.10
C GLY A 130 6.53 -12.54 23.29
N ARG A 131 5.25 -12.70 23.64
CA ARG A 131 4.38 -11.59 24.04
C ARG A 131 3.48 -12.00 25.19
N ARG A 132 3.18 -11.06 26.07
CA ARG A 132 2.30 -11.24 27.23
C ARG A 132 1.20 -10.19 27.24
N LEU A 133 -0.02 -10.61 27.59
CA LEU A 133 -1.15 -9.70 27.79
C LEU A 133 -1.29 -9.40 29.28
N LEU A 134 -1.41 -8.11 29.59
CA LEU A 134 -1.71 -7.61 30.92
C LEU A 134 -3.17 -7.15 30.95
N TYR A 135 -3.86 -7.56 32.00
CA TYR A 135 -5.28 -7.34 32.19
C TYR A 135 -5.51 -6.29 33.26
N ASP A 136 -6.61 -5.55 33.12
CA ASP A 136 -7.10 -4.67 34.15
C ASP A 136 -7.86 -5.48 35.21
N ASP A 137 -7.46 -5.35 36.48
CA ASP A 137 -8.00 -6.14 37.58
C ASP A 137 -9.49 -5.87 37.87
N THR A 138 -10.05 -4.76 37.36
CA THR A 138 -11.45 -4.35 37.62
C THR A 138 -12.39 -4.72 36.47
N THR A 139 -11.92 -4.60 35.24
CA THR A 139 -12.72 -4.80 34.02
C THR A 139 -12.43 -6.14 33.33
N ASP A 140 -11.37 -6.84 33.72
CA ASP A 140 -10.87 -8.06 33.07
C ASP A 140 -10.57 -7.86 31.57
N ALA A 141 -10.36 -6.61 31.15
CA ALA A 141 -10.00 -6.24 29.80
C ALA A 141 -8.48 -6.29 29.60
N ALA A 142 -8.03 -6.76 28.45
CA ALA A 142 -6.62 -6.67 28.08
C ALA A 142 -6.26 -5.22 27.78
N ILE A 143 -5.33 -4.64 28.55
CA ILE A 143 -4.98 -3.22 28.47
C ILE A 143 -3.59 -2.98 27.87
N THR A 144 -2.68 -3.95 28.00
CA THR A 144 -1.29 -3.81 27.56
C THR A 144 -0.78 -5.12 26.98
N LEU A 145 -0.01 -5.01 25.90
CA LEU A 145 0.76 -6.10 25.31
C LEU A 145 2.24 -5.84 25.56
N GLU A 146 2.88 -6.70 26.32
CA GLU A 146 4.30 -6.62 26.66
C GLU A 146 5.11 -7.56 25.77
N HIS A 147 6.29 -7.09 25.34
CA HIS A 147 7.21 -7.87 24.52
C HIS A 147 8.18 -8.64 25.40
N LEU A 148 8.41 -9.89 25.05
CA LEU A 148 9.34 -10.78 25.74
C LEU A 148 10.47 -11.18 24.79
N ASP A 149 11.67 -11.36 25.34
CA ASP A 149 12.84 -11.82 24.59
C ASP A 149 12.77 -13.33 24.23
N ALA A 150 13.83 -13.87 23.62
CA ALA A 150 13.95 -15.29 23.29
C ALA A 150 13.88 -16.22 24.52
N THR A 151 14.14 -15.68 25.72
CA THR A 151 13.99 -16.39 26.99
C THR A 151 12.62 -16.15 27.63
N LEU A 152 11.69 -15.47 26.95
CA LEU A 152 10.36 -15.12 27.46
C LEU A 152 10.40 -14.23 28.71
N VAL A 153 11.46 -13.42 28.84
CA VAL A 153 11.59 -12.39 29.89
C VAL A 153 11.18 -11.03 29.32
N PRO A 154 10.45 -10.17 30.06
CA PRO A 154 10.08 -8.83 29.60
C PRO A 154 11.25 -7.99 29.12
N THR A 155 11.12 -7.38 27.94
CA THR A 155 12.13 -6.47 27.38
C THR A 155 11.99 -5.04 27.88
N GLY A 156 10.90 -4.73 28.58
CA GLY A 156 10.48 -3.37 28.93
C GLY A 156 9.70 -2.65 27.84
N ILE A 157 9.58 -3.22 26.64
CA ILE A 157 8.77 -2.67 25.55
C ILE A 157 7.30 -3.10 25.73
N THR A 158 6.40 -2.13 25.72
CA THR A 158 4.96 -2.35 25.87
C THR A 158 4.17 -1.61 24.79
N GLU A 159 3.01 -2.16 24.43
CA GLU A 159 2.02 -1.55 23.55
C GLU A 159 0.69 -1.44 24.30
N PRO A 160 0.06 -0.25 24.37
CA PRO A 160 -1.29 -0.14 24.91
C PRO A 160 -2.30 -0.80 23.96
N LEU A 161 -3.40 -1.31 24.51
CA LEU A 161 -4.52 -1.89 23.75
C LEU A 161 -5.79 -1.05 23.82
N ASN A 162 -5.98 -0.30 24.91
CA ASN A 162 -7.11 0.62 25.06
C ASN A 162 -6.72 1.88 25.90
N PRO A 163 -5.73 2.67 25.44
CA PRO A 163 -5.19 3.80 26.21
C PRO A 163 -6.20 4.95 26.33
N ALA A 164 -6.05 5.80 27.34
CA ALA A 164 -6.82 7.04 27.40
C ALA A 164 -6.53 7.94 26.19
N ILE A 165 -7.55 8.66 25.73
CA ILE A 165 -7.40 9.60 24.61
C ILE A 165 -6.66 10.84 25.10
N PRO A 166 -5.61 11.28 24.38
CA PRO A 166 -4.96 12.56 24.68
C PRO A 166 -5.97 13.72 24.63
N PRO A 167 -5.87 14.70 25.54
CA PRO A 167 -6.62 15.94 25.41
C PRO A 167 -6.22 16.66 24.11
N GLY A 168 -7.12 17.46 23.56
CA GLY A 168 -6.85 18.24 22.36
C GLY A 168 -8.07 19.06 21.97
N ASP A 169 -7.83 20.04 21.12
CA ASP A 169 -8.88 20.90 20.55
C ASP A 169 -9.39 20.33 19.23
N ASP A 170 -10.50 20.89 18.75
CA ASP A 170 -11.02 20.60 17.43
C ASP A 170 -10.70 21.74 16.45
N GLU A 171 -9.91 21.45 15.42
CA GLU A 171 -9.50 22.43 14.41
C GLU A 171 -10.61 22.82 13.42
N GLY A 172 -11.77 22.16 13.45
CA GLY A 172 -12.84 22.39 12.47
C GLY A 172 -12.50 21.80 11.08
N GLY A 173 -13.42 21.97 10.12
CA GLY A 173 -13.41 21.25 8.84
C GLY A 173 -14.51 20.20 8.68
N VAL A 174 -14.32 19.27 7.74
CA VAL A 174 -15.34 18.31 7.30
C VAL A 174 -15.30 17.03 8.13
N LEU A 175 -16.43 16.64 8.72
CA LEU A 175 -16.53 15.37 9.44
C LEU A 175 -16.47 14.19 8.46
N VAL A 176 -15.53 13.28 8.71
CA VAL A 176 -15.40 12.01 7.97
C VAL A 176 -15.34 10.87 8.96
N ALA A 177 -16.35 10.01 8.96
CA ALA A 177 -16.32 8.78 9.75
C ALA A 177 -15.46 7.72 9.08
N MET A 178 -14.70 6.98 9.88
CA MET A 178 -13.90 5.85 9.42
C MET A 178 -14.26 4.61 10.24
N VAL A 179 -14.96 3.67 9.62
CA VAL A 179 -15.29 2.36 10.19
C VAL A 179 -14.17 1.38 9.85
N ASP A 180 -13.33 1.08 10.83
CA ASP A 180 -12.14 0.24 10.67
C ASP A 180 -11.79 -0.47 12.01
N ALA A 181 -10.59 -1.00 12.14
CA ALA A 181 -10.06 -1.65 13.35
C ALA A 181 -9.81 -0.70 14.53
N GLY A 182 -10.15 0.60 14.40
CA GLY A 182 -9.79 1.70 15.29
C GLY A 182 -8.67 2.56 14.72
N VAL A 183 -8.18 3.55 15.49
CA VAL A 183 -7.05 4.41 15.09
C VAL A 183 -6.08 4.59 16.25
N ASN A 184 -4.76 4.58 16.00
CA ASN A 184 -3.79 4.99 16.99
C ASN A 184 -3.81 6.51 17.16
N TYR A 185 -4.68 6.99 18.03
CA TYR A 185 -4.81 8.40 18.38
C TYR A 185 -3.69 8.93 19.28
N LEU A 186 -2.68 8.13 19.62
CA LEU A 186 -1.47 8.61 20.30
C LEU A 186 -0.48 9.25 19.32
N LEU A 187 -0.63 9.01 18.02
CA LEU A 187 0.18 9.67 16.99
C LEU A 187 -0.25 11.14 16.83
N PRO A 188 0.66 12.13 16.98
CA PRO A 188 0.30 13.54 16.89
C PRO A 188 -0.42 13.93 15.60
N ALA A 189 0.02 13.38 14.46
CA ALA A 189 -0.57 13.65 13.16
C ALA A 189 -2.05 13.22 13.05
N ILE A 190 -2.48 12.23 13.84
CA ILE A 190 -3.87 11.79 13.92
C ILE A 190 -4.60 12.54 15.04
N ALA A 191 -3.98 12.66 16.21
CA ALA A 191 -4.57 13.30 17.38
C ALA A 191 -5.10 14.72 17.09
N GLN A 192 -4.33 15.51 16.33
CA GLN A 192 -4.68 16.88 15.94
C GLN A 192 -5.89 16.96 14.99
N ARG A 193 -6.26 15.85 14.34
CA ARG A 193 -7.36 15.78 13.37
C ARG A 193 -8.59 15.03 13.91
N LEU A 194 -8.59 14.62 15.17
CA LEU A 194 -9.77 13.98 15.76
C LEU A 194 -10.89 14.99 15.91
N ALA A 195 -12.08 14.64 15.43
CA ALA A 195 -13.28 15.41 15.70
C ALA A 195 -13.66 15.28 17.18
N ARG A 196 -13.96 16.41 17.83
CA ARG A 196 -14.32 16.54 19.23
C ARG A 196 -15.54 17.43 19.40
N ALA A 197 -16.26 17.19 20.50
CA ALA A 197 -17.29 18.09 21.01
C ALA A 197 -16.64 19.28 21.73
N GLY A 198 -17.46 20.28 22.09
CA GLY A 198 -16.97 21.50 22.75
C GLY A 198 -16.34 21.30 24.13
N ASP A 199 -16.53 20.14 24.74
CA ASP A 199 -15.90 19.72 26.01
C ASP A 199 -14.58 18.94 25.81
N GLY A 200 -14.13 18.78 24.55
CA GLY A 200 -12.91 18.05 24.19
C GLY A 200 -13.10 16.54 24.02
N THR A 201 -14.28 15.99 24.30
CA THR A 201 -14.60 14.57 24.11
C THR A 201 -14.59 14.26 22.61
N ILE A 202 -13.92 13.18 22.18
CA ILE A 202 -13.96 12.81 20.76
C ILE A 202 -15.36 12.39 20.33
N LEU A 203 -15.72 12.66 19.08
CA LEU A 203 -16.99 12.21 18.49
C LEU A 203 -16.97 10.72 18.10
N GLY A 204 -15.78 10.12 18.02
CA GLY A 204 -15.60 8.69 17.71
C GLY A 204 -16.11 7.76 18.82
N TYR A 205 -16.29 6.49 18.49
CA TYR A 205 -16.79 5.48 19.41
C TYR A 205 -16.29 4.08 19.07
N ASP A 206 -16.01 3.29 20.10
CA ASP A 206 -15.61 1.89 19.96
C ASP A 206 -16.83 0.99 20.11
N TYR A 207 -17.32 0.43 19.00
CA TYR A 207 -18.46 -0.50 19.05
C TYR A 207 -18.06 -1.95 19.36
N TRP A 208 -16.76 -2.24 19.45
CA TRP A 208 -16.22 -3.51 19.93
C TRP A 208 -16.21 -3.52 21.47
N ASP A 209 -15.54 -2.55 22.08
CA ASP A 209 -15.37 -2.47 23.55
C ASP A 209 -16.47 -1.65 24.26
N LEU A 210 -17.34 -0.98 23.50
CA LEU A 210 -18.44 -0.13 23.99
C LEU A 210 -17.98 1.04 24.87
N ASP A 211 -16.95 1.74 24.41
CA ASP A 211 -16.46 2.94 25.05
C ASP A 211 -16.09 4.04 24.03
N HIS A 212 -15.62 5.18 24.52
CA HIS A 212 -15.20 6.29 23.66
C HIS A 212 -13.76 6.16 23.17
N ARG A 213 -13.14 4.96 23.18
CA ARG A 213 -11.71 4.76 22.88
C ARG A 213 -11.52 3.80 21.70
N PRO A 214 -11.83 4.22 20.46
CA PRO A 214 -11.72 3.40 19.25
C PRO A 214 -10.26 3.22 18.82
N PHE A 215 -9.45 2.55 19.63
CA PHE A 215 -8.03 2.35 19.41
C PHE A 215 -7.78 1.21 18.42
N ASP A 216 -6.75 1.33 17.57
CA ASP A 216 -6.47 0.38 16.47
C ASP A 216 -5.92 -0.95 16.97
N ALA A 217 -6.72 -1.74 17.69
CA ALA A 217 -6.29 -2.95 18.40
C ALA A 217 -7.22 -4.14 18.11
N ASN A 218 -7.41 -4.50 16.84
CA ASN A 218 -8.30 -5.60 16.49
C ASN A 218 -7.72 -6.99 16.87
N PRO A 219 -8.32 -7.72 17.84
CA PRO A 219 -7.77 -8.98 18.33
C PRO A 219 -8.31 -10.20 17.56
N ALA A 220 -9.20 -10.03 16.56
CA ALA A 220 -9.99 -11.11 15.99
C ALA A 220 -9.15 -12.23 15.34
N ARG A 221 -7.97 -11.91 14.80
CA ARG A 221 -7.04 -12.92 14.24
C ARG A 221 -6.10 -13.49 15.30
N SER A 222 -5.58 -12.64 16.17
CA SER A 222 -4.72 -13.01 17.28
C SER A 222 -4.80 -11.92 18.34
N PRO A 223 -4.97 -12.27 19.62
CA PRO A 223 -4.93 -11.31 20.72
C PRO A 223 -3.49 -10.80 20.97
N PHE A 224 -2.47 -11.59 20.62
CA PHE A 224 -1.06 -11.23 20.78
C PHE A 224 -0.48 -10.46 19.58
N PHE A 225 -1.11 -10.59 18.41
CA PHE A 225 -0.73 -9.88 17.18
C PHE A 225 -1.95 -9.18 16.59
N PRO A 226 -2.46 -8.15 17.28
CA PRO A 226 -3.66 -7.44 16.84
C PRO A 226 -3.44 -6.83 15.45
N GLN A 227 -4.47 -6.91 14.61
CA GLN A 227 -4.43 -6.31 13.29
C GLN A 227 -4.50 -4.78 13.43
N ARG A 228 -3.48 -4.08 12.91
CA ARG A 228 -3.39 -2.62 12.90
C ARG A 228 -3.69 -2.09 11.49
N HIS A 229 -4.95 -1.84 11.18
CA HIS A 229 -5.35 -1.45 9.82
C HIS A 229 -5.83 0.01 9.77
N GLY A 230 -6.66 0.44 10.73
CA GLY A 230 -7.30 1.74 10.65
C GLY A 230 -6.33 2.91 10.82
N THR A 231 -5.22 2.78 11.56
CA THR A 231 -4.18 3.82 11.63
C THR A 231 -3.58 4.13 10.25
N ARG A 232 -3.33 3.08 9.46
CA ARG A 232 -2.76 3.21 8.11
C ARG A 232 -3.77 3.88 7.18
N THR A 233 -5.02 3.44 7.22
CA THR A 233 -6.15 4.04 6.47
C THR A 233 -6.32 5.52 6.83
N ALA A 234 -6.36 5.86 8.12
CA ALA A 234 -6.51 7.23 8.62
C ALA A 234 -5.37 8.13 8.17
N SER A 235 -4.12 7.65 8.25
CA SER A 235 -2.95 8.44 7.83
C SER A 235 -3.00 8.81 6.35
N LEU A 236 -3.48 7.90 5.49
CA LEU A 236 -3.68 8.17 4.07
C LEU A 236 -4.81 9.18 3.85
N LEU A 237 -5.96 8.96 4.49
CA LEU A 237 -7.13 9.82 4.35
C LEU A 237 -6.81 11.25 4.76
N LEU A 238 -6.20 11.45 5.93
CA LEU A 238 -5.86 12.76 6.47
C LEU A 238 -4.77 13.46 5.64
N ARG A 239 -3.84 12.71 5.04
CA ARG A 239 -2.84 13.29 4.14
C ARG A 239 -3.48 13.80 2.85
N GLU A 240 -4.43 13.07 2.27
CA GLU A 240 -5.11 13.50 1.05
C GLU A 240 -6.20 14.55 1.31
N ALA A 241 -6.81 14.56 2.49
CA ALA A 241 -7.82 15.53 2.90
C ALA A 241 -7.44 16.18 4.24
N PRO A 242 -6.51 17.15 4.25
CA PRO A 242 -6.08 17.80 5.48
C PRO A 242 -7.20 18.61 6.16
N GLN A 243 -8.27 18.98 5.45
CA GLN A 243 -9.44 19.62 6.02
C GLN A 243 -10.46 18.64 6.63
N ALA A 244 -10.19 17.32 6.59
CA ALA A 244 -11.03 16.33 7.24
C ALA A 244 -10.74 16.29 8.74
N ARG A 245 -11.82 16.25 9.53
CA ARG A 245 -11.81 15.89 10.95
C ARG A 245 -12.30 14.45 11.05
N LEU A 246 -11.46 13.59 11.60
CA LEU A 246 -11.68 12.16 11.66
C LEU A 246 -12.63 11.81 12.82
N VAL A 247 -13.69 11.07 12.50
CA VAL A 247 -14.54 10.39 13.50
C VAL A 247 -14.21 8.89 13.44
N PRO A 248 -13.30 8.37 14.28
CA PRO A 248 -12.97 6.96 14.26
C PRO A 248 -14.11 6.12 14.87
N TYR A 249 -14.58 5.11 14.13
CA TYR A 249 -15.45 4.08 14.64
C TYR A 249 -14.75 2.73 14.55
N ARG A 250 -14.50 2.09 15.70
CA ARG A 250 -14.05 0.70 15.69
C ARG A 250 -15.25 -0.20 15.45
N TYR A 251 -15.15 -1.06 14.44
CA TYR A 251 -16.31 -1.79 13.93
C TYR A 251 -16.97 -2.71 14.99
N PRO A 252 -18.29 -2.96 14.88
CA PRO A 252 -19.06 -3.71 15.86
C PRO A 252 -18.92 -5.23 15.67
N ARG A 253 -17.73 -5.80 15.76
CA ARG A 253 -17.63 -7.27 15.88
C ARG A 253 -17.48 -7.65 17.36
N PRO A 254 -17.91 -8.86 17.74
CA PRO A 254 -18.56 -9.87 16.89
C PRO A 254 -20.03 -9.57 16.54
N ASP A 255 -20.69 -8.59 17.19
CA ASP A 255 -22.12 -8.30 16.99
C ASP A 255 -22.40 -7.21 15.95
N MET A 256 -22.41 -7.61 14.67
CA MET A 256 -22.61 -6.68 13.56
C MET A 256 -23.99 -6.00 13.53
N ARG A 257 -24.95 -6.42 14.36
CA ARG A 257 -26.26 -5.75 14.47
C ARG A 257 -26.12 -4.30 14.95
N ARG A 258 -25.05 -3.98 15.69
CA ARG A 258 -24.76 -2.60 16.14
C ARG A 258 -24.32 -1.67 15.02
N MET A 259 -24.19 -2.14 13.78
CA MET A 259 -24.09 -1.23 12.63
C MET A 259 -25.30 -0.29 12.54
N THR A 260 -26.47 -0.70 13.04
CA THR A 260 -27.63 0.19 13.19
C THR A 260 -27.33 1.38 14.09
N ASP A 261 -26.75 1.13 15.26
CA ASP A 261 -26.43 2.20 16.22
C ASP A 261 -25.30 3.10 15.69
N LEU A 262 -24.28 2.51 15.06
CA LEU A 262 -23.18 3.23 14.43
C LEU A 262 -23.67 4.22 13.36
N VAL A 263 -24.53 3.78 12.44
CA VAL A 263 -25.03 4.66 11.37
C VAL A 263 -25.94 5.74 11.92
N ARG A 264 -26.80 5.43 12.91
CA ARG A 264 -27.62 6.44 13.59
C ARG A 264 -26.77 7.49 14.30
N ASP A 265 -25.71 7.06 14.98
CA ASP A 265 -24.76 7.94 15.64
C ASP A 265 -24.02 8.84 14.64
N ALA A 266 -23.62 8.31 13.49
CA ALA A 266 -23.05 9.12 12.42
C ALA A 266 -24.05 10.19 11.91
N ALA A 267 -25.31 9.79 11.72
CA ALA A 267 -26.38 10.68 11.27
C ALA A 267 -26.67 11.81 12.27
N THR A 268 -26.80 11.47 13.56
CA THR A 268 -27.09 12.46 14.62
C THR A 268 -25.96 13.47 14.79
N LYS A 269 -24.72 13.08 14.50
CA LYS A 269 -23.54 13.95 14.47
C LYS A 269 -23.39 14.75 13.17
N GLY A 270 -24.31 14.60 12.21
CA GLY A 270 -24.28 15.32 10.94
C GLY A 270 -23.18 14.84 9.97
N ILE A 271 -22.65 13.63 10.17
CA ILE A 271 -21.61 13.07 9.31
C ILE A 271 -22.22 12.70 7.97
N SER A 272 -21.64 13.22 6.88
CA SER A 272 -22.12 12.95 5.52
C SER A 272 -21.26 11.96 4.73
N ILE A 273 -20.09 11.57 5.25
CA ILE A 273 -19.15 10.66 4.60
C ILE A 273 -18.68 9.60 5.59
N VAL A 274 -18.86 8.33 5.23
CA VAL A 274 -18.42 7.17 6.00
C VAL A 274 -17.52 6.30 5.11
N ASN A 275 -16.23 6.25 5.44
CA ASN A 275 -15.31 5.27 4.88
C ASN A 275 -15.50 3.92 5.57
N LEU A 276 -15.74 2.86 4.80
CA LEU A 276 -16.00 1.52 5.30
C LEU A 276 -15.03 0.51 4.65
N SER A 277 -13.92 0.25 5.35
CA SER A 277 -12.85 -0.66 4.92
C SER A 277 -13.04 -2.06 5.51
N LEU A 278 -14.26 -2.59 5.42
CA LEU A 278 -14.69 -3.83 6.09
C LEU A 278 -15.65 -4.61 5.18
N GLY A 279 -15.56 -5.94 5.22
CA GLY A 279 -16.51 -6.79 4.52
C GLY A 279 -16.54 -8.23 5.04
N SER A 280 -17.57 -8.97 4.64
CA SER A 280 -17.62 -10.43 4.82
C SER A 280 -18.41 -11.10 3.70
N ASN A 281 -18.29 -12.42 3.60
CA ASN A 281 -19.03 -13.23 2.62
C ASN A 281 -20.41 -13.66 3.15
N LYS A 282 -20.80 -13.24 4.35
CA LYS A 282 -22.05 -13.61 5.01
C LYS A 282 -23.01 -12.42 4.90
N LYS A 283 -24.13 -12.62 4.20
CA LYS A 283 -25.15 -11.56 4.03
C LYS A 283 -25.75 -11.13 5.38
N ASP A 284 -26.03 -12.09 6.24
CA ASP A 284 -26.68 -11.91 7.54
C ASP A 284 -25.90 -10.96 8.47
N ASP A 285 -24.56 -10.92 8.34
CA ASP A 285 -23.71 -9.97 9.08
C ASP A 285 -24.06 -8.50 8.73
N TRP A 286 -24.71 -8.22 7.60
CA TRP A 286 -24.91 -6.88 7.04
C TRP A 286 -26.36 -6.46 6.88
N GLU A 287 -27.33 -7.26 7.31
CA GLU A 287 -28.76 -6.92 7.20
C GLU A 287 -29.11 -5.64 7.96
N ALA A 288 -28.61 -5.53 9.20
CA ALA A 288 -28.77 -4.35 10.04
C ALA A 288 -28.19 -3.08 9.39
N PHE A 289 -27.01 -3.20 8.77
CA PHE A 289 -26.39 -2.12 8.00
C PHE A 289 -27.22 -1.76 6.76
N ALA A 290 -27.65 -2.75 5.98
CA ALA A 290 -28.41 -2.52 4.75
C ALA A 290 -29.72 -1.76 5.01
N GLN A 291 -30.42 -2.09 6.09
CA GLN A 291 -31.66 -1.43 6.48
C GLN A 291 -31.41 0.04 6.89
N VAL A 292 -30.45 0.27 7.78
CA VAL A 292 -30.20 1.62 8.31
C VAL A 292 -29.52 2.53 7.27
N ALA A 293 -28.62 2.00 6.43
CA ALA A 293 -27.97 2.79 5.39
C ALA A 293 -28.96 3.25 4.31
N LYS A 294 -30.03 2.47 4.07
CA LYS A 294 -31.15 2.88 3.21
C LYS A 294 -31.99 3.99 3.83
N GLU A 295 -32.19 3.97 5.15
CA GLU A 295 -32.92 5.00 5.90
C GLU A 295 -32.18 6.34 5.84
N TYR A 296 -30.86 6.34 6.04
CA TYR A 296 -29.99 7.51 6.01
C TYR A 296 -29.35 7.73 4.63
N SER A 297 -30.21 7.91 3.62
CA SER A 297 -29.83 8.10 2.21
C SER A 297 -28.96 9.33 1.93
N GLU A 298 -28.88 10.27 2.88
CA GLU A 298 -28.05 11.48 2.80
C GLU A 298 -26.57 11.25 3.17
N ILE A 299 -26.23 10.10 3.78
CA ILE A 299 -24.87 9.73 4.15
C ILE A 299 -24.22 8.92 3.02
N LEU A 300 -23.08 9.37 2.53
CA LEU A 300 -22.29 8.65 1.53
C LEU A 300 -21.44 7.57 2.21
N PHE A 301 -21.64 6.32 1.83
CA PHE A 301 -20.82 5.19 2.25
C PHE A 301 -19.82 4.81 1.15
N VAL A 302 -18.52 4.93 1.44
CA VAL A 302 -17.47 4.52 0.51
C VAL A 302 -16.91 3.18 0.98
N VAL A 303 -17.16 2.13 0.21
CA VAL A 303 -16.96 0.72 0.62
C VAL A 303 -15.83 0.09 -0.20
N SER A 304 -14.93 -0.66 0.44
CA SER A 304 -13.91 -1.42 -0.28
C SER A 304 -14.45 -2.74 -0.85
N ALA A 305 -14.08 -3.08 -2.09
CA ALA A 305 -14.52 -4.31 -2.75
C ALA A 305 -13.89 -5.59 -2.16
N GLY A 306 -12.75 -5.48 -1.47
CA GLY A 306 -11.98 -6.60 -0.91
C GLY A 306 -10.81 -7.05 -1.81
N ASN A 307 -9.92 -7.89 -1.26
CA ASN A 307 -8.60 -8.17 -1.83
C ASN A 307 -8.31 -9.69 -1.94
N ASN A 308 -9.24 -10.45 -2.51
CA ASN A 308 -9.13 -11.91 -2.64
C ASN A 308 -9.23 -12.42 -4.10
N GLY A 309 -9.12 -11.53 -5.09
CA GLY A 309 -9.14 -11.84 -6.53
C GLY A 309 -10.49 -12.36 -7.01
N ARG A 310 -11.57 -12.01 -6.30
CA ARG A 310 -12.91 -12.55 -6.49
C ARG A 310 -13.72 -11.65 -7.40
N ASP A 311 -14.40 -12.25 -8.38
CA ASP A 311 -15.56 -11.63 -9.02
C ASP A 311 -16.73 -11.63 -8.02
N ILE A 312 -17.12 -10.45 -7.55
CA ILE A 312 -18.15 -10.27 -6.53
C ILE A 312 -19.56 -10.23 -7.08
N ASP A 313 -19.74 -10.07 -8.41
CA ASP A 313 -21.05 -10.25 -9.05
C ASP A 313 -21.44 -11.72 -9.01
N ALA A 314 -20.48 -12.62 -9.30
CA ALA A 314 -20.70 -14.06 -9.22
C ALA A 314 -20.63 -14.60 -7.78
N ARG A 315 -19.79 -13.99 -6.94
CA ARG A 315 -19.52 -14.48 -5.60
C ARG A 315 -19.53 -13.28 -4.62
N PRO A 316 -20.68 -12.96 -4.01
CA PRO A 316 -20.89 -11.73 -3.23
C PRO A 316 -19.97 -11.49 -2.04
N VAL A 317 -19.62 -10.21 -1.83
CA VAL A 317 -18.99 -9.65 -0.62
C VAL A 317 -19.87 -8.50 -0.13
N TYR A 318 -20.26 -8.53 1.14
CA TYR A 318 -21.10 -7.51 1.76
C TYR A 318 -20.24 -6.59 2.64
N PRO A 319 -20.51 -5.27 2.68
CA PRO A 319 -21.64 -4.59 2.05
C PRO A 319 -21.38 -4.17 0.60
N ALA A 320 -20.22 -4.52 0.02
CA ALA A 320 -19.79 -4.06 -1.31
C ALA A 320 -20.79 -4.32 -2.45
N VAL A 321 -21.58 -5.40 -2.38
CA VAL A 321 -22.61 -5.70 -3.41
C VAL A 321 -24.01 -5.17 -3.08
N LEU A 322 -24.19 -4.43 -1.97
CA LEU A 322 -25.52 -3.95 -1.59
C LEU A 322 -26.00 -2.90 -2.60
N PRO A 323 -27.21 -3.05 -3.16
CA PRO A 323 -27.75 -2.12 -4.17
C PRO A 323 -28.36 -0.88 -3.50
N LEU A 324 -27.55 -0.07 -2.83
CA LEU A 324 -27.97 1.18 -2.19
C LEU A 324 -27.44 2.39 -2.96
N ASP A 325 -28.30 3.37 -3.20
CA ASP A 325 -27.98 4.56 -4.00
C ASP A 325 -26.88 5.42 -3.38
N ASN A 326 -26.69 5.35 -2.07
CA ASN A 326 -25.69 6.09 -1.31
C ASN A 326 -24.40 5.30 -1.02
N ILE A 327 -24.17 4.15 -1.66
CA ILE A 327 -22.89 3.42 -1.64
C ILE A 327 -22.05 3.77 -2.88
N ILE A 328 -20.75 3.94 -2.70
CA ILE A 328 -19.72 3.82 -3.76
C ILE A 328 -18.81 2.65 -3.40
N THR A 329 -18.82 1.60 -4.20
CA THR A 329 -17.92 0.45 -4.04
C THR A 329 -16.66 0.64 -4.87
N VAL A 330 -15.49 0.61 -4.22
CA VAL A 330 -14.19 0.93 -4.83
C VAL A 330 -13.27 -0.27 -4.77
N THR A 331 -12.59 -0.57 -5.87
CA THR A 331 -11.51 -1.55 -5.94
C THR A 331 -10.15 -0.92 -6.26
N SER A 332 -9.08 -1.62 -5.91
CA SER A 332 -7.71 -1.14 -6.17
C SER A 332 -7.27 -1.46 -7.59
N SER A 333 -6.63 -0.49 -8.22
CA SER A 333 -5.97 -0.63 -9.50
C SER A 333 -4.48 -0.34 -9.40
N GLU A 334 -3.73 -0.71 -10.42
CA GLU A 334 -2.46 -0.08 -10.75
C GLU A 334 -2.72 1.34 -11.28
N ILE A 335 -1.66 2.13 -11.42
CA ILE A 335 -1.73 3.55 -11.82
C ILE A 335 -2.30 3.79 -13.24
N ASP A 336 -2.35 2.75 -14.07
CA ASP A 336 -2.84 2.75 -15.45
C ASP A 336 -4.32 2.30 -15.58
N GLY A 337 -4.97 2.00 -14.46
CA GLY A 337 -6.34 1.52 -14.42
C GLY A 337 -6.49 0.01 -14.63
N GLN A 338 -5.39 -0.76 -14.64
CA GLN A 338 -5.49 -2.21 -14.56
C GLN A 338 -5.92 -2.64 -13.16
N LEU A 339 -6.77 -3.68 -13.07
CA LEU A 339 -7.13 -4.27 -11.79
C LEU A 339 -5.87 -4.73 -11.05
N ALA A 340 -5.68 -4.27 -9.81
CA ALA A 340 -4.49 -4.64 -9.06
C ALA A 340 -4.49 -6.14 -8.71
N PRO A 341 -3.31 -6.79 -8.58
CA PRO A 341 -3.23 -8.19 -8.22
C PRO A 341 -3.96 -8.51 -6.92
N GLY A 342 -4.92 -9.43 -6.98
CA GLY A 342 -5.72 -9.83 -5.82
C GLY A 342 -6.87 -8.90 -5.50
N SER A 343 -7.10 -7.79 -6.21
CA SER A 343 -8.32 -7.00 -6.05
C SER A 343 -9.57 -7.77 -6.46
N ASN A 344 -10.65 -7.60 -5.70
CA ASN A 344 -11.97 -8.05 -6.12
C ASN A 344 -12.52 -7.14 -7.24
N HIS A 345 -13.42 -7.66 -8.07
CA HIS A 345 -14.01 -6.92 -9.19
C HIS A 345 -15.46 -7.33 -9.39
N GLY A 346 -16.22 -6.55 -10.14
CA GLY A 346 -17.62 -6.82 -10.46
C GLY A 346 -18.11 -5.74 -11.42
N GLN A 347 -18.58 -6.13 -12.60
CA GLN A 347 -19.01 -5.18 -13.63
C GLN A 347 -20.25 -4.39 -13.22
N THR A 348 -21.02 -4.92 -12.27
CA THR A 348 -22.23 -4.29 -11.75
C THR A 348 -22.11 -3.87 -10.28
N SER A 349 -21.41 -4.65 -9.46
CA SER A 349 -21.32 -4.38 -8.01
C SER A 349 -20.16 -3.48 -7.58
N VAL A 350 -19.18 -3.23 -8.45
CA VAL A 350 -18.04 -2.34 -8.15
C VAL A 350 -18.14 -1.11 -9.05
N ASP A 351 -18.17 0.08 -8.45
CA ASP A 351 -18.31 1.32 -9.20
C ASP A 351 -16.97 1.75 -9.83
N LEU A 352 -15.89 1.77 -9.04
CA LEU A 352 -14.65 2.46 -9.41
C LEU A 352 -13.38 1.61 -9.24
N LEU A 353 -12.46 1.80 -10.17
CA LEU A 353 -11.03 1.48 -10.06
C LEU A 353 -10.29 2.73 -9.58
N VAL A 354 -9.41 2.59 -8.59
CA VAL A 354 -8.60 3.69 -8.07
C VAL A 354 -7.20 3.18 -7.72
N PRO A 355 -6.12 3.89 -8.08
CA PRO A 355 -4.78 3.43 -7.76
C PRO A 355 -4.56 3.39 -6.26
N ALA A 356 -4.30 2.19 -5.74
CA ALA A 356 -4.07 2.01 -4.31
C ALA A 356 -3.04 0.93 -4.02
N GLU A 357 -2.04 0.84 -4.90
CA GLU A 357 -0.93 -0.09 -4.79
C GLU A 357 0.36 0.62 -4.36
N ARG A 358 1.05 0.04 -3.39
CA ARG A 358 2.32 0.51 -2.85
C ARG A 358 2.31 1.97 -2.37
N LEU A 359 1.19 2.42 -1.81
CA LEU A 359 1.02 3.76 -1.24
C LEU A 359 1.83 3.89 0.06
N SER A 360 2.49 5.04 0.25
CA SER A 360 3.13 5.36 1.53
C SER A 360 2.07 5.72 2.58
N VAL A 361 2.20 5.22 3.81
CA VAL A 361 1.32 5.51 4.95
C VAL A 361 2.13 5.52 6.25
N THR A 362 1.54 6.06 7.31
CA THR A 362 2.11 5.96 8.66
C THR A 362 1.64 4.65 9.30
N SER A 363 2.58 3.86 9.82
CA SER A 363 2.31 2.62 10.56
C SER A 363 1.69 2.91 11.93
N PHE A 364 1.30 1.85 12.65
CA PHE A 364 0.80 1.98 14.00
C PHE A 364 1.84 2.63 14.94
N GLU A 365 3.11 2.32 14.74
CA GLU A 365 4.26 2.79 15.51
C GLU A 365 4.73 4.19 15.09
N GLY A 366 4.16 4.77 14.03
CA GLY A 366 4.51 6.11 13.56
C GLY A 366 5.56 6.17 12.43
N HIS A 367 6.00 5.02 11.90
CA HIS A 367 7.00 4.97 10.82
C HIS A 367 6.35 4.93 9.44
N SER A 368 7.09 5.34 8.40
CA SER A 368 6.63 5.22 7.02
C SER A 368 6.62 3.75 6.57
N MET A 369 5.54 3.31 5.93
CA MET A 369 5.44 1.97 5.34
C MET A 369 4.64 1.99 4.04
N ARG A 370 4.80 0.95 3.20
CA ARG A 370 4.02 0.80 1.96
C ARG A 370 2.86 -0.16 2.15
N VAL A 371 1.70 0.22 1.62
CA VAL A 371 0.47 -0.57 1.68
C VAL A 371 -0.23 -0.66 0.33
N SER A 372 -1.06 -1.69 0.19
CA SER A 372 -1.78 -2.03 -1.04
C SER A 372 -3.19 -2.52 -0.72
N GLY A 373 -4.16 -2.21 -1.59
CA GLY A 373 -5.48 -2.81 -1.58
C GLY A 373 -6.67 -1.85 -1.57
N SER A 374 -7.85 -2.40 -1.83
CA SER A 374 -9.11 -1.66 -2.01
C SER A 374 -9.54 -0.85 -0.78
N SER A 375 -9.12 -1.20 0.44
CA SER A 375 -9.36 -0.38 1.64
C SER A 375 -8.73 1.01 1.52
N TYR A 376 -7.54 1.09 0.93
CA TYR A 376 -6.86 2.37 0.71
C TYR A 376 -7.47 3.10 -0.48
N ALA A 377 -7.95 2.38 -1.50
CA ALA A 377 -8.73 2.97 -2.59
C ALA A 377 -10.00 3.67 -2.08
N ALA A 378 -10.74 3.03 -1.17
CA ALA A 378 -11.89 3.63 -0.49
C ALA A 378 -11.51 4.87 0.33
N ALA A 379 -10.36 4.85 1.03
CA ALA A 379 -9.87 6.00 1.78
C ALA A 379 -9.55 7.21 0.89
N ARG A 380 -8.95 6.98 -0.29
CA ARG A 380 -8.67 8.05 -1.27
C ARG A 380 -9.95 8.68 -1.82
N ILE A 381 -10.97 7.87 -2.10
CA ILE A 381 -12.29 8.37 -2.52
C ILE A 381 -13.00 9.11 -1.38
N SER A 382 -12.89 8.63 -0.14
CA SER A 382 -13.43 9.33 1.03
C SER A 382 -12.75 10.69 1.25
N ALA A 383 -11.43 10.77 1.06
CA ALA A 383 -10.68 12.02 1.10
C ALA A 383 -11.14 13.00 -0.01
N MET A 384 -11.39 12.50 -1.21
CA MET A 384 -11.96 13.27 -2.32
C MET A 384 -13.39 13.77 -2.03
N ALA A 385 -14.24 12.92 -1.46
CA ALA A 385 -15.56 13.31 -0.99
C ALA A 385 -15.45 14.46 0.04
N ALA A 386 -14.49 14.38 0.97
CA ALA A 386 -14.27 15.40 1.99
C ALA A 386 -13.84 16.75 1.40
N ARG A 387 -12.98 16.76 0.37
CA ARG A 387 -12.57 17.99 -0.32
C ARG A 387 -13.71 18.59 -1.14
N LEU A 388 -14.53 17.76 -1.80
CA LEU A 388 -15.73 18.20 -2.50
C LEU A 388 -16.76 18.81 -1.54
N LEU A 389 -17.00 18.18 -0.40
CA LEU A 389 -17.93 18.66 0.62
C LEU A 389 -17.44 19.97 1.26
N ALA A 390 -16.13 20.13 1.46
CA ALA A 390 -15.56 21.39 1.96
C ALA A 390 -15.85 22.58 1.04
N LYS A 391 -15.86 22.34 -0.29
CA LYS A 391 -16.20 23.36 -1.30
C LYS A 391 -17.71 23.54 -1.49
N ASN A 392 -18.51 22.54 -1.12
CA ASN A 392 -19.96 22.53 -1.31
C ASN A 392 -20.66 22.04 -0.03
N PRO A 393 -20.71 22.85 1.05
CA PRO A 393 -21.11 22.37 2.38
C PRO A 393 -22.55 21.89 2.51
N THR A 394 -23.41 22.18 1.53
CA THR A 394 -24.81 21.74 1.48
C THR A 394 -25.00 20.38 0.81
N TRP A 395 -23.98 19.85 0.13
CA TRP A 395 -24.06 18.58 -0.57
C TRP A 395 -24.23 17.40 0.39
N ARG A 396 -24.99 16.40 -0.08
CA ARG A 396 -25.20 15.12 0.61
C ARG A 396 -24.79 13.97 -0.32
N ALA A 397 -25.09 12.74 0.08
CA ALA A 397 -24.67 11.56 -0.67
C ALA A 397 -25.00 11.59 -2.17
N PRO A 398 -26.20 12.00 -2.63
CA PRO A 398 -26.50 12.04 -4.05
C PRO A 398 -25.57 12.98 -4.83
N GLU A 399 -25.40 14.22 -4.37
CA GLU A 399 -24.54 15.20 -5.06
C GLU A 399 -23.07 14.78 -5.02
N LEU A 400 -22.59 14.30 -3.86
CA LEU A 400 -21.23 13.81 -3.72
C LEU A 400 -20.97 12.61 -4.64
N LYS A 401 -21.88 11.64 -4.69
CA LYS A 401 -21.75 10.45 -5.55
C LYS A 401 -21.74 10.84 -7.01
N THR A 402 -22.69 11.65 -7.47
CA THR A 402 -22.71 12.14 -8.85
C THR A 402 -21.40 12.87 -9.20
N ALA A 403 -20.92 13.76 -8.32
CA ALA A 403 -19.69 14.50 -8.56
C ALA A 403 -18.45 13.58 -8.62
N ILE A 404 -18.36 12.57 -7.76
CA ILE A 404 -17.24 11.61 -7.76
C ILE A 404 -17.27 10.76 -9.03
N LEU A 405 -18.42 10.15 -9.35
CA LEU A 405 -18.56 9.26 -10.50
C LEU A 405 -18.35 10.00 -11.83
N ALA A 406 -18.71 11.29 -11.93
CA ALA A 406 -18.46 12.11 -13.10
C ALA A 406 -16.97 12.29 -13.44
N ARG A 407 -16.06 11.94 -12.53
CA ARG A 407 -14.60 11.98 -12.74
C ARG A 407 -14.01 10.64 -13.15
N ALA A 408 -14.83 9.58 -13.18
CA ALA A 408 -14.41 8.31 -13.73
C ALA A 408 -14.21 8.43 -15.25
N ILE A 409 -13.08 7.92 -15.72
CA ILE A 409 -12.79 7.72 -17.14
C ILE A 409 -12.82 6.24 -17.46
N ARG A 410 -12.86 5.86 -18.74
CA ARG A 410 -12.67 4.45 -19.10
C ARG A 410 -11.29 3.97 -18.61
N PRO A 411 -11.19 2.79 -17.96
CA PRO A 411 -9.90 2.19 -17.65
C PRO A 411 -9.13 2.03 -18.95
N ILE A 412 -7.85 2.41 -18.98
CA ILE A 412 -7.18 2.53 -20.27
C ILE A 412 -6.71 1.17 -20.83
N SER A 413 -6.78 0.10 -20.03
CA SER A 413 -6.53 -1.25 -20.51
C SER A 413 -7.67 -1.75 -21.41
N ASN A 414 -7.41 -1.85 -22.71
CA ASN A 414 -8.38 -2.27 -23.74
C ASN A 414 -8.90 -3.72 -23.63
N HIS A 415 -8.61 -4.47 -22.55
CA HIS A 415 -8.76 -5.93 -22.55
C HIS A 415 -9.90 -6.46 -21.67
N LYS A 416 -10.32 -5.75 -20.62
CA LYS A 416 -11.42 -6.22 -19.74
C LYS A 416 -12.02 -5.10 -18.89
N ILE A 417 -13.33 -4.94 -18.95
CA ILE A 417 -14.09 -4.07 -18.04
C ILE A 417 -14.28 -4.83 -16.72
N TYR A 418 -13.80 -4.25 -15.62
CA TYR A 418 -13.85 -4.86 -14.29
C TYR A 418 -14.89 -4.21 -13.36
N VAL A 419 -15.37 -3.01 -13.69
CA VAL A 419 -16.18 -2.14 -12.82
C VAL A 419 -17.20 -1.35 -13.66
N ALA A 420 -18.24 -0.81 -13.01
CA ALA A 420 -19.39 -0.20 -13.64
C ALA A 420 -19.12 1.21 -14.22
N GLN A 421 -18.44 2.08 -13.47
CA GLN A 421 -18.31 3.51 -13.83
C GLN A 421 -16.94 3.83 -14.46
N GLY A 422 -15.90 3.14 -14.02
CA GLY A 422 -14.58 3.22 -14.63
C GLY A 422 -13.47 3.49 -13.62
N PHE A 423 -12.50 4.30 -14.02
CA PHE A 423 -11.23 4.50 -13.35
C PHE A 423 -11.03 5.96 -12.97
N ILE A 424 -10.60 6.25 -11.74
CA ILE A 424 -10.13 7.58 -11.34
C ILE A 424 -8.61 7.51 -11.13
N PRO A 425 -7.79 8.02 -12.07
CA PRO A 425 -6.34 7.89 -12.01
C PRO A 425 -5.70 8.53 -10.80
N ASP A 426 -6.22 9.68 -10.38
CA ASP A 426 -5.74 10.35 -9.20
C ASP A 426 -6.85 11.12 -8.50
N PRO A 427 -7.46 10.53 -7.45
CA PRO A 427 -8.46 11.21 -6.64
C PRO A 427 -7.98 12.56 -6.08
N GLN A 428 -6.67 12.76 -5.81
CA GLN A 428 -6.16 14.00 -5.22
C GLN A 428 -6.33 15.20 -6.16
N THR A 429 -6.03 15.03 -7.45
CA THR A 429 -6.13 16.09 -8.45
C THR A 429 -7.41 16.05 -9.29
N ALA A 430 -8.20 14.98 -9.22
CA ALA A 430 -9.41 14.80 -10.02
C ALA A 430 -10.46 15.93 -9.85
N GLU A 431 -10.43 16.68 -8.75
CA GLU A 431 -11.32 17.82 -8.54
C GLU A 431 -10.97 19.04 -9.37
N GLN A 432 -9.69 19.23 -9.68
CA GLN A 432 -9.15 20.37 -10.43
C GLN A 432 -9.28 20.14 -11.94
N ARG A 433 -9.46 18.89 -12.36
CA ARG A 433 -9.69 18.53 -13.75
C ARG A 433 -11.18 18.73 -14.05
N SER A 434 -11.48 19.59 -15.03
CA SER A 434 -12.80 19.57 -15.69
C SER A 434 -13.13 18.12 -16.09
N PRO A 435 -14.40 17.67 -16.06
CA PRO A 435 -14.76 16.32 -16.47
C PRO A 435 -14.11 16.03 -17.82
N VAL A 436 -13.18 15.07 -17.83
CA VAL A 436 -12.32 14.80 -18.98
C VAL A 436 -13.23 14.47 -20.15
N PRO A 437 -13.12 15.16 -21.30
CA PRO A 437 -13.83 14.74 -22.50
C PRO A 437 -13.48 13.28 -22.78
N ARG A 438 -14.51 12.42 -22.85
CA ARG A 438 -14.32 11.02 -23.19
C ARG A 438 -13.68 10.93 -24.58
N ASP A 439 -12.68 10.06 -24.69
CA ASP A 439 -12.06 9.60 -25.94
C ASP A 439 -11.28 10.66 -26.75
N VAL A 440 -10.11 11.12 -26.27
CA VAL A 440 -9.07 11.63 -27.20
C VAL A 440 -8.35 10.42 -27.79
N GLU A 441 -8.59 10.13 -29.06
CA GLU A 441 -7.89 9.06 -29.79
C GLU A 441 -6.39 9.36 -29.89
N LEU A 442 -5.57 8.30 -29.78
CA LEU A 442 -4.13 8.42 -30.02
C LEU A 442 -3.88 8.59 -31.52
N LYS A 443 -3.37 9.75 -31.92
CA LYS A 443 -3.13 10.11 -33.31
C LYS A 443 -1.82 10.87 -33.46
N GLU A 444 -1.06 10.56 -34.50
CA GLU A 444 0.05 11.39 -34.94
C GLU A 444 -0.48 12.64 -35.65
N ILE A 445 -0.04 13.81 -35.19
CA ILE A 445 -0.57 15.10 -35.66
C ILE A 445 0.47 15.97 -36.37
N ASP A 446 1.77 15.74 -36.14
CA ASP A 446 2.86 16.37 -36.88
C ASP A 446 4.04 15.39 -36.95
N SER A 447 4.81 15.46 -38.02
CA SER A 447 5.99 14.61 -38.25
C SER A 447 7.07 15.44 -38.94
N ARG A 448 8.30 15.42 -38.44
CA ARG A 448 9.43 16.19 -38.98
C ARG A 448 10.69 15.35 -39.04
N GLU A 449 11.51 15.60 -40.04
CA GLU A 449 12.85 15.00 -40.14
C GLU A 449 13.89 16.10 -39.86
N LEU A 450 14.81 15.84 -38.92
CA LEU A 450 16.02 16.63 -38.72
C LEU A 450 17.18 15.92 -39.43
N THR A 451 17.73 16.54 -40.46
CA THR A 451 18.88 16.01 -41.19
C THR A 451 20.19 16.42 -40.54
N ALA A 452 21.30 15.81 -40.96
CA ALA A 452 22.63 16.21 -40.53
C ALA A 452 22.93 17.71 -40.70
N THR A 453 22.43 18.36 -41.76
CA THR A 453 22.63 19.80 -41.95
C THR A 453 22.01 20.61 -40.81
N ASN A 454 20.86 20.17 -40.30
CA ASN A 454 20.24 20.76 -39.12
C ASN A 454 21.06 20.45 -37.86
N LEU A 455 21.44 19.19 -37.64
CA LEU A 455 22.10 18.74 -36.41
C LEU A 455 23.51 19.30 -36.21
N TYR A 456 24.24 19.58 -37.29
CA TYR A 456 25.64 20.00 -37.24
C TYR A 456 25.88 21.45 -37.71
N ASN A 457 24.81 22.24 -37.89
CA ASN A 457 24.85 23.64 -38.34
C ASN A 457 25.66 23.86 -39.64
N GLY A 458 25.54 22.97 -40.62
CA GLY A 458 26.23 23.06 -41.92
C GLY A 458 26.80 21.73 -42.45
N HIS A 459 27.62 21.81 -43.51
CA HIS A 459 28.29 20.64 -44.10
C HIS A 459 29.54 20.28 -43.26
N GLN A 460 29.44 19.24 -42.43
CA GLN A 460 30.62 18.63 -41.79
C GLN A 460 31.21 17.54 -42.69
N SER A 461 32.54 17.42 -42.71
CA SER A 461 33.22 16.27 -43.30
C SER A 461 32.80 15.00 -42.57
N LYS A 462 32.39 13.98 -43.34
CA LYS A 462 32.00 12.67 -42.84
C LYS A 462 33.20 11.83 -42.39
N ASP A 463 34.43 12.28 -42.67
CA ASP A 463 35.67 11.49 -42.55
C ASP A 463 36.09 11.19 -41.10
N ILE A 464 35.45 11.83 -40.11
CA ILE A 464 35.72 11.64 -38.66
C ILE A 464 34.77 10.63 -38.00
N PHE A 465 33.78 10.13 -38.73
CA PHE A 465 32.75 9.22 -38.23
C PHE A 465 32.94 7.82 -38.80
N THR A 466 32.58 6.81 -38.02
CA THR A 466 32.67 5.39 -38.43
C THR A 466 31.33 4.68 -38.32
N HIS A 467 30.40 5.22 -37.53
CA HIS A 467 29.11 4.60 -37.25
C HIS A 467 27.98 5.63 -37.37
N GLU A 468 26.82 5.22 -37.87
CA GLU A 468 25.59 6.00 -37.89
C GLU A 468 24.57 5.53 -36.85
N LEU A 469 23.86 6.49 -36.24
CA LEU A 469 22.77 6.32 -35.30
C LEU A 469 21.55 7.10 -35.82
N ILE A 470 20.44 6.41 -36.07
CA ILE A 470 19.17 7.06 -36.43
C ILE A 470 18.22 6.95 -35.25
N LEU A 471 17.72 8.09 -34.78
CA LEU A 471 16.80 8.17 -33.65
C LEU A 471 15.38 8.43 -34.11
N THR A 472 14.41 7.83 -33.42
CA THR A 472 13.02 8.26 -33.48
C THR A 472 12.63 8.91 -32.16
N LEU A 473 12.11 10.14 -32.21
CA LEU A 473 11.69 10.92 -31.06
C LEU A 473 10.18 11.08 -31.12
N VAL A 474 9.51 10.82 -30.00
CA VAL A 474 8.05 10.91 -29.87
C VAL A 474 7.74 11.87 -28.74
N TYR A 475 6.99 12.92 -29.04
CA TYR A 475 6.57 13.92 -28.05
C TYR A 475 5.08 14.22 -28.20
N PHE A 476 4.50 14.97 -27.27
CA PHE A 476 3.05 15.13 -27.19
C PHE A 476 2.62 16.59 -27.21
N GLU A 477 1.48 16.89 -27.83
CA GLU A 477 0.93 18.25 -27.94
C GLU A 477 0.72 18.98 -26.60
N ARG A 478 0.50 18.22 -25.53
CA ARG A 478 0.16 18.74 -24.20
C ARG A 478 1.31 18.63 -23.20
N THR A 479 2.55 18.54 -23.67
CA THR A 479 3.76 18.63 -22.85
C THR A 479 4.49 19.94 -23.10
N SER A 480 5.45 20.29 -22.24
CA SER A 480 6.40 21.39 -22.48
C SER A 480 7.53 21.02 -23.45
N TRP A 481 7.44 19.85 -24.09
CA TRP A 481 8.34 19.44 -25.16
C TRP A 481 7.84 19.99 -26.49
N ASP A 482 8.66 20.83 -27.11
CA ASP A 482 8.41 21.34 -28.45
C ASP A 482 9.58 21.01 -29.39
N PHE A 483 9.36 21.24 -30.68
CA PHE A 483 10.37 20.97 -31.70
C PHE A 483 11.68 21.71 -31.46
N VAL A 484 11.65 22.96 -30.96
CA VAL A 484 12.85 23.79 -30.77
C VAL A 484 13.70 23.24 -29.63
N ARG A 485 13.07 22.86 -28.51
CA ARG A 485 13.74 22.23 -27.37
C ARG A 485 14.36 20.89 -27.78
N LEU A 486 13.64 20.07 -28.55
CA LEU A 486 14.12 18.78 -29.03
C LEU A 486 15.27 18.93 -30.04
N GLU A 487 15.17 19.88 -30.97
CA GLU A 487 16.25 20.20 -31.91
C GLU A 487 17.53 20.62 -31.16
N HIS A 488 17.41 21.48 -30.15
CA HIS A 488 18.56 21.90 -29.35
C HIS A 488 19.17 20.74 -28.54
N ALA A 489 18.33 19.90 -27.93
CA ALA A 489 18.80 18.72 -27.21
C ALA A 489 19.54 17.75 -28.15
N LEU A 490 18.99 17.49 -29.34
CA LEU A 490 19.61 16.63 -30.36
C LEU A 490 20.94 17.18 -30.87
N LYS A 491 21.02 18.49 -31.18
CA LYS A 491 22.28 19.15 -31.57
C LYS A 491 23.35 18.98 -30.50
N HIS A 492 22.98 19.13 -29.23
CA HIS A 492 23.91 18.97 -28.12
C HIS A 492 24.37 17.51 -27.96
N ALA A 493 23.43 16.56 -27.98
CA ALA A 493 23.75 15.13 -27.92
C ALA A 493 24.63 14.68 -29.11
N ALA A 494 24.35 15.18 -30.32
CA ALA A 494 25.16 14.92 -31.51
C ALA A 494 26.61 15.37 -31.34
N LYS A 495 26.81 16.55 -30.75
CA LYS A 495 28.14 17.09 -30.46
C LYS A 495 28.90 16.23 -29.45
N ILE A 496 28.21 15.71 -28.44
CA ILE A 496 28.80 14.85 -27.41
C ILE A 496 29.19 13.49 -28.01
N LEU A 497 28.26 12.79 -28.69
CA LEU A 497 28.47 11.46 -29.26
C LEU A 497 29.52 11.43 -30.38
N ARG A 498 29.78 12.58 -31.03
CA ARG A 498 30.87 12.72 -32.02
C ARG A 498 32.24 12.32 -31.47
N GLN A 499 32.49 12.48 -30.17
CA GLN A 499 33.75 12.06 -29.53
C GLN A 499 34.05 10.57 -29.75
N CYS A 500 33.00 9.76 -29.95
CA CYS A 500 33.10 8.33 -30.18
C CYS A 500 32.95 7.92 -31.65
N SER A 501 33.09 8.86 -32.59
CA SER A 501 32.90 8.65 -34.04
C SER A 501 31.50 8.14 -34.41
N ILE A 502 30.48 8.52 -33.62
CA ILE A 502 29.07 8.22 -33.87
C ILE A 502 28.40 9.44 -34.52
N TYR A 503 27.84 9.23 -35.69
CA TYR A 503 27.18 10.22 -36.52
C TYR A 503 25.66 10.06 -36.45
N MET A 504 24.92 11.16 -36.38
CA MET A 504 23.47 11.13 -36.56
C MET A 504 23.12 11.70 -37.94
N PRO A 505 22.91 10.85 -38.96
CA PRO A 505 22.57 11.33 -40.31
C PRO A 505 21.20 11.99 -40.34
N ARG A 506 20.27 11.49 -39.50
CA ARG A 506 18.95 12.04 -39.32
C ARG A 506 18.31 11.63 -37.99
N ALA A 507 17.30 12.38 -37.58
CA ALA A 507 16.37 12.02 -36.50
C ALA A 507 14.93 12.28 -36.95
N ASP A 508 14.05 11.30 -36.72
CA ASP A 508 12.63 11.34 -37.07
C ASP A 508 11.83 11.79 -35.83
N LEU A 509 11.12 12.91 -35.89
CA LEU A 509 10.36 13.49 -34.78
C LEU A 509 8.85 13.38 -35.04
N HIS A 510 8.12 12.74 -34.13
CA HIS A 510 6.68 12.52 -34.22
C HIS A 510 5.96 13.20 -33.06
N MET A 511 5.03 14.08 -33.37
CA MET A 511 4.15 14.74 -32.40
C MET A 511 2.83 13.98 -32.32
N LEU A 512 2.49 13.51 -31.13
CA LEU A 512 1.26 12.77 -30.88
C LEU A 512 0.25 13.63 -30.11
N ARG A 513 -1.01 13.51 -30.51
CA ARG A 513 -2.17 13.84 -29.67
C ARG A 513 -2.72 12.53 -29.12
N GLY A 514 -3.07 12.50 -27.85
CA GLY A 514 -3.64 11.29 -27.28
C GLY A 514 -4.12 11.45 -25.84
N PRO A 515 -4.58 10.34 -25.24
CA PRO A 515 -4.99 10.29 -23.84
C PRO A 515 -3.94 10.86 -22.90
N GLU A 516 -4.39 11.53 -21.84
CA GLU A 516 -3.49 12.22 -20.89
C GLU A 516 -2.48 11.26 -20.23
N MET A 517 -2.83 9.99 -20.06
CA MET A 517 -1.91 8.99 -19.48
C MET A 517 -0.61 8.83 -20.28
N PHE A 518 -0.63 9.00 -21.61
CA PHE A 518 0.57 8.80 -22.44
C PHE A 518 1.55 9.94 -22.29
N LEU A 519 1.09 11.05 -21.67
CA LEU A 519 1.96 12.10 -21.18
C LEU A 519 2.71 11.68 -19.92
N TYR A 520 2.49 10.48 -19.35
CA TYR A 520 3.16 10.03 -18.14
C TYR A 520 3.81 8.67 -18.35
N PHE A 521 5.07 8.55 -17.94
CA PHE A 521 5.78 7.29 -18.02
C PHE A 521 5.47 6.39 -16.82
N THR A 522 4.78 5.30 -17.11
CA THR A 522 4.68 4.13 -16.23
C THR A 522 4.97 2.91 -17.09
N GLU A 523 5.44 1.80 -16.51
CA GLU A 523 5.77 0.63 -17.31
C GLU A 523 4.56 0.14 -18.14
N SER A 524 3.35 0.25 -17.59
CA SER A 524 2.16 -0.14 -18.33
C SER A 524 1.76 0.87 -19.40
N ASN A 525 1.79 2.18 -19.12
CA ASN A 525 1.52 3.21 -20.14
C ASN A 525 2.49 3.06 -21.30
N ALA A 526 3.76 2.81 -20.99
CA ALA A 526 4.80 2.54 -21.96
C ALA A 526 4.47 1.32 -22.82
N LYS A 527 4.10 0.19 -22.21
CA LYS A 527 3.73 -1.03 -22.94
C LYS A 527 2.54 -0.80 -23.86
N GLN A 528 1.53 -0.09 -23.37
CA GLN A 528 0.33 0.24 -24.14
C GLN A 528 0.65 1.16 -25.32
N LEU A 529 1.46 2.20 -25.11
CA LEU A 529 1.86 3.12 -26.16
C LEU A 529 2.72 2.40 -27.22
N ALA A 530 3.74 1.66 -26.79
CA ALA A 530 4.61 0.89 -27.67
C ALA A 530 3.87 -0.23 -28.43
N SER A 531 2.77 -0.77 -27.88
CA SER A 531 1.93 -1.75 -28.58
C SER A 531 1.05 -1.16 -29.68
N ARG A 532 0.75 0.13 -29.60
CA ARG A 532 -0.12 0.83 -30.56
C ARG A 532 0.65 1.55 -31.66
N LEU A 533 1.96 1.71 -31.50
CA LEU A 533 2.83 2.48 -32.38
C LEU A 533 3.99 1.62 -32.87
N SER A 534 4.25 1.65 -34.18
CA SER A 534 5.31 0.85 -34.81
C SER A 534 6.46 1.73 -35.29
N PHE A 535 7.09 2.44 -34.35
CA PHE A 535 8.25 3.28 -34.64
C PHE A 535 9.57 2.50 -34.69
N ARG A 536 10.54 3.03 -35.45
CA ARG A 536 11.91 2.50 -35.48
C ARG A 536 12.55 2.60 -34.09
N ARG A 537 13.38 1.62 -33.76
CA ARG A 537 14.23 1.63 -32.56
C ARG A 537 15.64 2.16 -32.88
N PRO A 538 16.30 2.87 -31.96
CA PRO A 538 15.79 3.24 -30.64
C PRO A 538 14.73 4.36 -30.71
N THR A 539 13.72 4.29 -29.84
CA THR A 539 12.66 5.30 -29.75
C THR A 539 12.74 6.04 -28.43
N ILE A 540 12.72 7.37 -28.47
CA ILE A 540 12.84 8.24 -27.31
C ILE A 540 11.51 8.97 -27.12
N TYR A 541 10.82 8.66 -26.02
CA TYR A 541 9.54 9.24 -25.65
C TYR A 541 9.73 10.40 -24.68
N PHE A 542 9.22 11.57 -25.05
CA PHE A 542 9.28 12.79 -24.25
C PHE A 542 7.91 13.00 -23.58
N VAL A 543 7.85 12.63 -22.31
CA VAL A 543 6.64 12.65 -21.47
C VAL A 543 6.70 13.82 -20.48
N ARG A 544 5.57 14.09 -19.81
CA ARG A 544 5.43 15.07 -18.74
C ARG A 544 6.20 14.66 -17.49
N ASP A 545 5.90 13.48 -16.94
CA ASP A 545 6.45 12.99 -15.65
C ASP A 545 6.44 11.45 -15.60
N SER A 546 7.14 10.83 -14.65
CA SER A 546 7.09 9.40 -14.35
C SER A 546 6.07 9.02 -13.26
N LEU A 547 5.53 9.99 -12.52
CA LEU A 547 4.61 9.79 -11.38
C LEU A 547 5.15 8.85 -10.29
N LYS A 548 6.45 8.52 -10.32
CA LYS A 548 7.12 7.75 -9.29
C LYS A 548 7.43 8.68 -8.11
N ALA A 549 7.40 8.13 -6.89
CA ALA A 549 7.70 8.88 -5.66
C ALA A 549 9.12 9.49 -5.69
N ASP A 550 10.05 8.75 -6.30
CA ASP A 550 11.34 9.26 -6.73
C ASP A 550 11.19 9.66 -8.21
N ALA A 551 11.15 10.97 -8.48
CA ALA A 551 11.01 11.48 -9.84
C ALA A 551 12.31 11.20 -10.62
N TYR A 552 12.29 10.14 -11.43
CA TYR A 552 13.38 9.91 -12.40
C TYR A 552 13.23 10.91 -13.55
N GLU A 553 14.29 11.66 -13.84
CA GLU A 553 14.30 12.61 -14.97
C GLU A 553 14.20 11.86 -16.32
N ALA A 554 14.77 10.65 -16.41
CA ALA A 554 14.63 9.74 -17.54
C ALA A 554 14.78 8.25 -17.15
N GLU A 555 14.34 7.33 -18.01
CA GLU A 555 14.59 5.88 -17.90
C GLU A 555 14.89 5.24 -19.27
N ALA A 556 16.09 4.67 -19.42
CA ALA A 556 16.47 3.80 -20.55
C ALA A 556 16.13 2.32 -20.31
N ILE A 557 15.49 1.71 -21.31
CA ILE A 557 15.12 0.30 -21.35
C ILE A 557 15.90 -0.37 -22.50
N ALA A 558 17.09 -0.85 -22.18
CA ALA A 558 17.99 -1.56 -23.09
C ALA A 558 17.67 -3.07 -23.12
N ARG A 559 18.45 -3.88 -23.84
CA ARG A 559 18.20 -5.32 -23.98
C ARG A 559 18.36 -6.05 -22.65
N GLY A 560 19.46 -5.79 -21.93
CA GLY A 560 19.80 -6.40 -20.66
C GLY A 560 18.78 -6.19 -19.54
N ASN A 561 17.99 -5.11 -19.57
CA ASN A 561 16.99 -4.80 -18.55
C ASN A 561 15.53 -4.90 -19.04
N SER A 562 15.30 -5.52 -20.21
CA SER A 562 13.97 -5.63 -20.83
C SER A 562 13.35 -7.04 -20.80
N ALA A 563 13.98 -8.02 -20.15
CA ALA A 563 13.52 -9.42 -20.13
C ALA A 563 12.05 -9.59 -19.68
N THR A 564 11.60 -8.79 -18.71
CA THR A 564 10.21 -8.79 -18.20
C THR A 564 9.27 -7.86 -18.99
N ARG A 565 9.82 -7.08 -19.94
CA ARG A 565 9.13 -6.07 -20.73
C ARG A 565 9.65 -5.95 -22.18
N PRO A 566 9.65 -7.04 -23.00
CA PRO A 566 10.30 -7.04 -24.32
C PRO A 566 9.76 -6.00 -25.32
N ILE A 567 8.51 -5.59 -25.18
CA ILE A 567 7.91 -4.57 -26.05
C ILE A 567 8.54 -3.18 -25.88
N LEU A 568 9.23 -2.95 -24.76
CA LEU A 568 9.90 -1.69 -24.42
C LEU A 568 11.39 -1.69 -24.72
N THR A 569 11.94 -2.79 -25.24
CA THR A 569 13.36 -2.88 -25.58
C THR A 569 13.77 -1.76 -26.54
N ASN A 570 14.92 -1.15 -26.26
CA ASN A 570 15.51 -0.03 -26.97
C ASN A 570 14.62 1.22 -26.96
N THR A 571 14.01 1.52 -25.81
CA THR A 571 13.27 2.77 -25.58
C THR A 571 13.89 3.62 -24.48
N VAL A 572 13.76 4.93 -24.59
CA VAL A 572 14.09 5.90 -23.54
C VAL A 572 12.84 6.71 -23.24
N TRP A 573 12.61 7.03 -21.97
CA TRP A 573 11.49 7.85 -21.53
C TRP A 573 12.03 9.05 -20.75
N MET A 574 11.86 10.27 -21.27
CA MET A 574 12.38 11.50 -20.68
C MET A 574 11.24 12.39 -20.19
N THR A 575 11.35 12.90 -18.97
CA THR A 575 10.33 13.76 -18.34
C THR A 575 10.63 15.25 -18.53
N GLU A 576 9.63 16.11 -18.40
CA GLU A 576 9.80 17.56 -18.55
C GLU A 576 10.74 18.18 -17.49
N GLY A 577 10.88 17.51 -16.34
CA GLY A 577 11.73 17.91 -15.23
C GLY A 577 13.22 17.84 -15.52
N ILE A 578 13.64 17.23 -16.65
CA ILE A 578 15.06 17.11 -16.98
C ILE A 578 15.73 18.47 -17.16
N SER A 579 16.73 18.75 -16.33
CA SER A 579 17.37 20.07 -16.24
C SER A 579 18.22 20.39 -17.47
N ASN A 580 18.96 19.40 -18.00
CA ASN A 580 19.78 19.55 -19.21
C ASN A 580 19.42 18.46 -20.22
N ALA A 581 18.38 18.72 -21.02
CA ALA A 581 17.83 17.75 -21.98
C ALA A 581 18.87 17.21 -22.98
N GLY A 582 19.87 18.01 -23.39
CA GLY A 582 20.89 17.57 -24.34
C GLY A 582 21.89 16.57 -23.74
N ILE A 583 22.37 16.84 -22.52
CA ILE A 583 23.28 15.93 -21.80
C ILE A 583 22.51 14.69 -21.35
N GLY A 584 21.32 14.86 -20.79
CA GLY A 584 20.45 13.75 -20.41
C GLY A 584 20.11 12.85 -21.60
N LEU A 585 19.81 13.42 -22.77
CA LEU A 585 19.60 12.63 -23.98
C LEU A 585 20.85 11.83 -24.38
N ALA A 586 22.04 12.44 -24.33
CA ALA A 586 23.29 11.72 -24.58
C ALA A 586 23.53 10.60 -23.57
N HIS A 587 23.28 10.86 -22.29
CA HIS A 587 23.39 9.90 -21.20
C HIS A 587 22.50 8.66 -21.42
N GLU A 588 21.21 8.87 -21.72
CA GLU A 588 20.28 7.76 -21.95
C GLU A 588 20.59 6.99 -23.24
N ILE A 589 21.10 7.66 -24.29
CA ILE A 589 21.58 6.97 -25.49
C ILE A 589 22.76 6.06 -25.16
N VAL A 590 23.67 6.49 -24.28
CA VAL A 590 24.82 5.67 -23.86
C VAL A 590 24.36 4.44 -23.10
N HIS A 591 23.37 4.54 -22.22
CA HIS A 591 22.75 3.38 -21.57
C HIS A 591 22.24 2.34 -22.58
N LEU A 592 21.62 2.80 -23.68
CA LEU A 592 21.20 1.90 -24.77
C LEU A 592 22.39 1.31 -25.53
N LEU A 593 23.37 2.14 -25.91
CA LEU A 593 24.50 1.73 -26.74
C LEU A 593 25.50 0.84 -26.01
N MET A 594 25.55 0.90 -24.68
CA MET A 594 26.38 0.03 -23.84
C MET A 594 25.60 -1.15 -23.24
N ASP A 595 24.28 -1.17 -23.37
CA ASP A 595 23.37 -2.14 -22.74
C ASP A 595 23.62 -2.29 -21.23
N SER A 596 23.84 -1.17 -20.53
CA SER A 596 24.29 -1.13 -19.15
C SER A 596 23.65 0.02 -18.38
N GLY A 597 23.30 -0.20 -17.11
CA GLY A 597 22.83 0.83 -16.16
C GLY A 597 23.92 1.40 -15.26
N GLU A 598 25.19 1.03 -15.49
CA GLU A 598 26.32 1.47 -14.67
C GLU A 598 26.59 2.97 -14.82
N HIS A 599 26.85 3.63 -13.68
CA HIS A 599 27.28 5.01 -13.61
C HIS A 599 28.75 5.08 -13.20
N VAL A 600 29.48 6.08 -13.69
CA VAL A 600 30.90 6.26 -13.37
C VAL A 600 31.16 7.64 -12.78
N ASP A 601 31.99 7.71 -11.74
CA ASP A 601 32.29 8.95 -11.01
C ASP A 601 33.54 9.67 -11.55
N PHE A 602 33.80 9.57 -12.85
CA PHE A 602 34.91 10.32 -13.48
C PHE A 602 34.52 11.80 -13.66
N PRO A 603 35.42 12.77 -13.42
CA PRO A 603 35.13 14.18 -13.64
C PRO A 603 34.66 14.45 -15.07
N GLN A 604 33.59 15.23 -15.20
CA GLN A 604 33.03 15.64 -16.49
C GLN A 604 32.54 14.48 -17.38
N ASN A 605 32.39 13.27 -16.84
CA ASN A 605 31.91 12.13 -17.62
C ASN A 605 30.39 12.19 -17.80
N VAL A 606 29.92 11.89 -19.01
CA VAL A 606 28.48 11.88 -19.33
C VAL A 606 27.71 10.90 -18.44
N MET A 607 28.31 9.77 -18.05
CA MET A 607 27.69 8.69 -17.27
C MET A 607 27.78 8.87 -15.75
N ARG A 608 27.98 10.10 -15.26
CA ARG A 608 27.86 10.41 -13.84
C ARG A 608 26.40 10.36 -13.40
N ALA A 609 26.16 10.02 -12.12
CA ALA A 609 24.82 10.00 -11.54
C ALA A 609 24.21 11.40 -11.42
N ASP A 610 25.03 12.44 -11.29
CA ASP A 610 24.60 13.83 -11.40
C ASP A 610 24.66 14.30 -12.86
N THR A 611 23.56 14.79 -13.44
CA THR A 611 23.53 15.35 -14.79
C THR A 611 23.88 16.85 -14.78
N SER A 612 25.17 17.18 -14.68
CA SER A 612 25.69 18.55 -14.71
C SER A 612 26.01 19.05 -16.13
N PRO A 613 25.90 20.36 -16.43
CA PRO A 613 26.35 20.96 -17.69
C PRO A 613 27.81 20.65 -18.09
N GLU A 614 28.67 20.29 -17.13
CA GLU A 614 30.06 19.95 -17.39
C GLU A 614 30.27 18.48 -17.81
N ASN A 615 29.24 17.63 -17.71
CA ASN A 615 29.35 16.20 -17.93
C ASN A 615 29.23 15.84 -19.41
N ILE A 616 30.30 16.12 -20.16
CA ILE A 616 30.33 16.08 -21.62
C ILE A 616 31.40 15.15 -22.21
N ARG A 617 32.19 14.44 -21.40
CA ARG A 617 33.32 13.61 -21.86
C ARG A 617 33.04 12.11 -21.80
N PHE A 618 33.69 11.37 -22.68
CA PHE A 618 33.76 9.91 -22.66
C PHE A 618 35.21 9.43 -22.50
N THR A 619 35.40 8.23 -21.97
CA THR A 619 36.67 7.51 -22.05
C THR A 619 36.75 6.73 -23.36
N ASP A 620 37.97 6.39 -23.80
CA ASP A 620 38.18 5.58 -25.00
C ASP A 620 37.45 4.23 -24.90
N THR A 621 37.49 3.59 -23.72
CA THR A 621 36.78 2.34 -23.43
C THR A 621 35.27 2.47 -23.55
N GLN A 622 34.69 3.60 -23.10
CA GLN A 622 33.26 3.88 -23.28
C GLN A 622 32.92 4.01 -24.78
N CYS A 623 33.74 4.72 -25.55
CA CYS A 623 33.56 4.87 -26.98
C CYS A 623 33.66 3.54 -27.74
N GLU A 624 34.64 2.69 -27.41
CA GLU A 624 34.78 1.35 -27.99
C GLU A 624 33.59 0.46 -27.64
N THR A 625 33.16 0.49 -26.38
CA THR A 625 32.02 -0.30 -25.90
C THR A 625 30.73 0.10 -26.59
N MET A 626 30.44 1.40 -26.69
CA MET A 626 29.26 1.92 -27.40
C MET A 626 29.21 1.47 -28.86
N ARG A 627 30.34 1.57 -29.58
CA ARG A 627 30.40 1.13 -30.99
C ARG A 627 30.15 -0.37 -31.11
N ARG A 628 30.83 -1.18 -30.29
CA ARG A 628 30.72 -2.65 -30.32
C ARG A 628 29.31 -3.11 -29.95
N VAL A 629 28.80 -2.72 -28.78
CA VAL A 629 27.49 -3.17 -28.27
C VAL A 629 26.35 -2.56 -29.08
N GLY A 630 26.47 -1.30 -29.52
CA GLY A 630 25.50 -0.65 -30.39
C GLY A 630 25.36 -1.35 -31.74
N MET A 631 26.45 -1.85 -32.32
CA MET A 631 26.43 -2.67 -33.55
C MET A 631 25.82 -4.05 -33.30
N GLU A 632 26.21 -4.74 -32.21
CA GLU A 632 25.59 -6.02 -31.79
C GLU A 632 24.08 -5.86 -31.50
N GLY A 633 23.63 -4.65 -31.20
CA GLY A 633 22.24 -4.28 -30.93
C GLY A 633 21.47 -3.73 -32.11
N GLU A 634 22.10 -3.65 -33.28
CA GLU A 634 21.52 -3.05 -34.49
C GLU A 634 21.02 -1.60 -34.26
N LEU A 635 21.54 -0.94 -33.21
CA LEU A 635 21.30 0.47 -32.91
C LEU A 635 22.24 1.37 -33.71
N LEU A 636 23.45 0.87 -34.00
CA LEU A 636 24.43 1.50 -34.88
C LEU A 636 24.60 0.70 -36.17
N LYS A 637 24.96 1.42 -37.25
CA LYS A 637 25.40 0.83 -38.51
C LYS A 637 26.75 1.41 -38.92
N PRO A 638 27.58 0.69 -39.69
CA PRO A 638 28.83 1.24 -40.18
C PRO A 638 28.55 2.34 -41.22
N LEU A 639 29.29 3.44 -41.15
CA LEU A 639 29.21 4.50 -42.15
C LEU A 639 29.91 3.99 -43.43
N SER A 640 29.17 3.92 -44.54
CA SER A 640 29.67 3.48 -45.85
C SER A 640 30.49 4.53 -46.56
#